data_AF-A0A2G9ZW24-F1
#
_entry.id   AF-A0A2G9ZW24-F1
#
_cell.length_a   1.000
_cell.length_b   1.000
_cell.length_c   1.000
_cell.angle_alpha   90.00
_cell.angle_beta   90.00
_cell.angle_gamma   90.00
#
_symmetry.space_group_name_H-M   'P 1'
#
loop_
_entity.id
_entity.type
_entity.pdbx_description
1 polymer ?
#
loop_
_entity_poly.entity_id
_entity_poly.type
_entity_poly.pdbx_seq_one_letter_code
_entity_poly.pdbx_strand_id
1 'polypeptide(L)'
;MQSGTNIRIEPINTQTVWLCYPVKPEIHAPFGVVLISAPWPLYNRPSVQIGALKSCLTSCFPDISIYTHHAYLQVAESIGYLVYQAISERTWLAEAVYAALLFPEKKTAADRLFQRYASKKTVLKKINFFKLVEDIRTITEKILSGISFQEFHLAGISVCLCQLSASLYFARCIKRQAPKIQVVLGGSSLSGLCGTPLFRFFPEIDFLVHGEGELPLTHIVEHLIQNKERHQPVPPIKGVFQREMFQSTEDVTFDQIPNLRSLSSPDYDDYFALLKALPPENRFFPTLPVEASRGCWWHRKTISPRSRRQGCAFCNLNLQWRGYRCKDPGQAAKEVDHLTRKHRVLSVAFTDNIIPPKLSESLFEELAAHGKDYHFFCELRADTPKDLLERMQRAGVKEVQIGIEALSTPLLNRLNKGTCALQNLEIMKHCEKLGMISISNLILYFPGSDAADVAETLRLLDFAKPFRPLRTVSFWLGRGSPVWEDPASFGIHGAYNHPDYQRLFPKAMAKELPWMVQAYRGDRTHQKRLWRPVKESVKKWKKEYERLYEGSEKDPILSFSDGGEFLIIRQRRPGASPLNHRLEGRSREIYLYCDSVRSIQEILIQFKGLSKEKVARFLELMVGKRLMANEGSRYLSLAISERFRC
;
A
#
# COMPACT_ATOMS: atom_id res chain seq x y z
N MET A 1 -13.35 4.98 -28.27
CA MET A 1 -13.71 4.08 -29.38
C MET A 1 -13.82 2.67 -28.83
N GLN A 2 -15.03 2.22 -28.57
CA GLN A 2 -15.35 0.79 -28.47
C GLN A 2 -15.68 0.33 -29.89
N SER A 3 -15.01 -0.71 -30.36
CA SER A 3 -15.53 -1.57 -31.42
C SER A 3 -15.55 -2.97 -30.86
N GLY A 4 -16.76 -3.46 -30.59
CA GLY A 4 -16.99 -4.83 -30.16
C GLY A 4 -16.82 -5.81 -31.32
N THR A 5 -16.20 -6.93 -31.02
CA THR A 5 -16.33 -8.16 -31.80
C THR A 5 -16.92 -9.22 -30.86
N ASN A 6 -18.16 -9.59 -31.14
CA ASN A 6 -18.85 -10.74 -30.55
C ASN A 6 -18.07 -12.01 -30.91
N ILE A 7 -17.46 -12.67 -29.93
CA ILE A 7 -16.97 -14.04 -30.07
C ILE A 7 -17.80 -14.90 -29.12
N ARG A 8 -18.59 -15.82 -29.69
CA ARG A 8 -19.33 -16.85 -28.95
C ARG A 8 -18.32 -17.70 -28.17
N ILE A 9 -18.51 -17.78 -26.86
CA ILE A 9 -17.74 -18.66 -25.98
C ILE A 9 -18.44 -20.03 -25.99
N GLU A 10 -17.89 -21.00 -26.69
CA GLU A 10 -18.22 -22.41 -26.50
C GLU A 10 -17.48 -22.96 -25.26
N PRO A 11 -18.06 -23.94 -24.55
CA PRO A 11 -17.47 -24.50 -23.33
C PRO A 11 -16.17 -25.25 -23.67
N ILE A 12 -15.04 -24.75 -23.16
CA ILE A 12 -13.74 -25.40 -23.29
C ILE A 12 -13.73 -26.68 -22.44
N ASN A 13 -13.53 -27.80 -23.11
CA ASN A 13 -13.31 -29.13 -22.55
C ASN A 13 -12.02 -29.13 -21.69
N THR A 14 -12.16 -29.38 -20.39
CA THR A 14 -11.05 -29.36 -19.43
C THR A 14 -10.29 -30.69 -19.44
N GLN A 15 -9.31 -30.81 -20.34
CA GLN A 15 -8.16 -31.68 -20.15
C GLN A 15 -6.89 -30.87 -20.42
N THR A 16 -6.57 -29.97 -19.49
CA THR A 16 -5.28 -29.26 -19.51
C THR A 16 -4.20 -30.24 -19.04
N VAL A 17 -3.27 -30.57 -19.93
CA VAL A 17 -2.03 -31.28 -19.60
C VAL A 17 -1.20 -30.36 -18.70
N TRP A 18 -1.13 -30.68 -17.41
CA TRP A 18 -0.46 -29.86 -16.40
C TRP A 18 1.06 -30.03 -16.49
N LEU A 19 1.75 -29.13 -17.18
CA LEU A 19 3.21 -29.09 -17.21
C LEU A 19 3.76 -28.93 -15.77
N CYS A 20 4.77 -29.74 -15.44
CA CYS A 20 5.63 -29.52 -14.28
C CYS A 20 6.47 -28.27 -14.57
N TYR A 21 6.35 -27.25 -13.72
CA TYR A 21 7.22 -26.08 -13.77
C TYR A 21 8.67 -26.55 -13.60
N PRO A 22 9.65 -25.96 -14.31
CA PRO A 22 11.01 -26.46 -14.37
C PRO A 22 11.59 -26.58 -12.96
N VAL A 23 11.84 -27.82 -12.57
CA VAL A 23 12.71 -28.21 -11.46
C VAL A 23 14.12 -27.68 -11.78
N LYS A 24 14.76 -27.01 -10.82
CA LYS A 24 16.10 -26.42 -10.93
C LYS A 24 16.78 -26.36 -9.57
N PRO A 25 18.12 -26.20 -9.55
CA PRO A 25 19.17 -27.13 -9.99
C PRO A 25 19.61 -28.03 -8.81
N GLU A 26 20.42 -29.07 -9.07
CA GLU A 26 21.10 -29.80 -7.99
C GLU A 26 21.96 -28.83 -7.15
N ILE A 27 21.67 -28.72 -5.85
CA ILE A 27 22.46 -27.89 -4.94
C ILE A 27 23.78 -28.59 -4.63
N HIS A 28 24.87 -28.13 -5.23
CA HIS A 28 26.24 -28.59 -4.91
C HIS A 28 26.88 -27.82 -3.74
N ALA A 29 26.18 -26.86 -3.13
CA ALA A 29 26.72 -26.04 -2.04
C ALA A 29 26.59 -26.73 -0.67
N PRO A 30 27.56 -26.52 0.24
CA PRO A 30 27.55 -27.16 1.56
C PRO A 30 26.40 -26.66 2.47
N PHE A 31 25.80 -25.50 2.20
CA PHE A 31 24.68 -24.96 2.95
C PHE A 31 23.64 -24.33 2.01
N GLY A 32 22.37 -24.49 2.34
CA GLY A 32 21.25 -24.08 1.48
C GLY A 32 20.19 -23.31 2.27
N VAL A 33 19.74 -22.18 1.73
CA VAL A 33 18.63 -21.37 2.26
C VAL A 33 17.54 -21.24 1.20
N VAL A 34 16.29 -21.49 1.59
CA VAL A 34 15.12 -21.19 0.76
C VAL A 34 14.30 -20.07 1.39
N LEU A 35 14.00 -19.02 0.63
CA LEU A 35 13.17 -17.89 1.05
C LEU A 35 11.85 -17.91 0.29
N ILE A 36 10.73 -17.93 0.99
CA ILE A 36 9.41 -18.15 0.41
C ILE A 36 8.52 -16.93 0.68
N SER A 37 7.84 -16.49 -0.37
CA SER A 37 6.69 -15.59 -0.25
C SER A 37 5.42 -16.38 -0.58
N ALA A 38 4.67 -16.72 0.47
CA ALA A 38 3.37 -17.39 0.35
C ALA A 38 2.32 -16.42 -0.20
N PRO A 39 1.15 -16.88 -0.68
CA PRO A 39 0.01 -15.98 -0.94
C PRO A 39 -0.31 -15.09 0.27
N TRP A 40 -0.82 -13.87 0.14
CA TRP A 40 -1.48 -13.27 -1.02
C TRP A 40 -0.92 -11.89 -1.49
N PRO A 41 0.40 -11.67 -1.69
CA PRO A 41 0.90 -10.44 -2.31
C PRO A 41 0.31 -10.19 -3.70
N LEU A 42 0.46 -8.97 -4.23
CA LEU A 42 0.11 -8.70 -5.62
C LEU A 42 0.95 -9.58 -6.56
N TYR A 43 0.28 -10.38 -7.39
CA TYR A 43 0.94 -11.37 -8.25
C TYR A 43 1.89 -10.73 -9.27
N ASN A 44 1.60 -9.50 -9.68
CA ASN A 44 2.30 -8.81 -10.75
C ASN A 44 3.56 -8.06 -10.30
N ARG A 45 4.08 -8.36 -9.10
CA ARG A 45 5.30 -7.78 -8.55
C ARG A 45 6.11 -8.90 -7.89
N PRO A 46 7.44 -8.97 -8.02
CA PRO A 46 8.27 -9.81 -7.16
C PRO A 46 8.18 -9.34 -5.69
N SER A 47 8.59 -10.19 -4.75
CA SER A 47 8.62 -9.81 -3.33
C SER A 47 9.93 -9.08 -3.02
N VAL A 48 9.82 -7.77 -2.76
CA VAL A 48 10.97 -6.95 -2.35
C VAL A 48 11.64 -7.48 -1.08
N GLN A 49 10.86 -8.07 -0.17
CA GLN A 49 11.35 -8.62 1.09
C GLN A 49 12.36 -9.74 0.85
N ILE A 50 11.96 -10.81 0.15
CA ILE A 50 12.86 -11.95 -0.07
C ILE A 50 13.95 -11.63 -1.11
N GLY A 51 13.71 -10.70 -2.04
CA GLY A 51 14.74 -10.22 -2.96
C GLY A 51 15.85 -9.43 -2.27
N ALA A 52 15.50 -8.57 -1.29
CA ALA A 52 16.47 -7.86 -0.47
C ALA A 52 17.25 -8.83 0.45
N LEU A 53 16.55 -9.78 1.08
CA LEU A 53 17.19 -10.81 1.92
C LEU A 53 18.14 -11.71 1.11
N LYS A 54 17.77 -12.12 -0.10
CA LYS A 54 18.64 -12.89 -0.99
C LYS A 54 19.91 -12.11 -1.33
N SER A 55 19.78 -10.84 -1.70
CA SER A 55 20.92 -9.99 -2.02
C SER A 55 21.85 -9.79 -0.82
N CYS A 56 21.29 -9.57 0.37
CA CYS A 56 22.04 -9.47 1.63
C CYS A 56 22.81 -10.76 1.93
N LEU A 57 22.13 -11.91 1.94
CA LEU A 57 22.76 -13.20 2.24
C LEU A 57 23.83 -13.57 1.21
N THR A 58 23.59 -13.31 -0.08
CA THR A 58 24.58 -13.58 -1.14
C THR A 58 25.83 -12.74 -0.97
N SER A 59 25.68 -11.50 -0.48
CA SER A 59 26.81 -10.61 -0.20
C SER A 59 27.62 -11.06 1.02
N CYS A 60 26.96 -11.63 2.03
CA CYS A 60 27.62 -12.12 3.25
C CYS A 60 28.20 -13.53 3.11
N PHE A 61 27.58 -14.39 2.31
CA PHE A 61 27.90 -15.81 2.17
C PHE A 61 27.91 -16.19 0.68
N PRO A 62 29.02 -15.94 -0.04
CA PRO A 62 29.09 -16.22 -1.48
C PRO A 62 29.07 -17.71 -1.82
N ASP A 63 29.42 -18.58 -0.85
CA ASP A 63 29.58 -20.03 -1.07
C ASP A 63 28.34 -20.86 -0.71
N ILE A 64 27.22 -20.22 -0.35
CA ILE A 64 25.96 -20.93 -0.02
C ILE A 64 24.93 -20.79 -1.13
N SER A 65 24.05 -21.77 -1.26
CA SER A 65 22.92 -21.70 -2.19
C SER A 65 21.74 -20.97 -1.57
N ILE A 66 21.30 -19.88 -2.19
CA ILE A 66 20.11 -19.13 -1.75
C ILE A 66 19.09 -19.12 -2.88
N TYR A 67 17.93 -19.72 -2.61
CA TYR A 67 16.81 -19.79 -3.54
C TYR A 67 15.63 -18.97 -3.05
N THR A 68 15.00 -18.17 -3.92
CA THR A 68 13.74 -17.50 -3.59
C THR A 68 12.57 -18.11 -4.34
N HIS A 69 11.45 -18.33 -3.66
CA HIS A 69 10.26 -18.92 -4.24
C HIS A 69 9.03 -18.04 -4.04
N HIS A 70 8.42 -17.63 -5.15
CA HIS A 70 7.27 -16.72 -5.21
C HIS A 70 5.97 -17.50 -5.43
N ALA A 71 5.61 -18.36 -4.47
CA ALA A 71 4.49 -19.32 -4.60
C ALA A 71 3.16 -18.67 -5.01
N TYR A 72 2.96 -17.42 -4.60
CA TYR A 72 1.77 -16.65 -4.94
C TYR A 72 1.55 -16.45 -6.44
N LEU A 73 2.61 -16.44 -7.26
CA LEU A 73 2.49 -16.29 -8.71
C LEU A 73 1.83 -17.52 -9.36
N GLN A 74 2.22 -18.72 -8.93
CA GLN A 74 1.61 -19.96 -9.42
C GLN A 74 0.18 -20.12 -8.91
N VAL A 75 -0.09 -19.77 -7.65
CA VAL A 75 -1.47 -19.74 -7.14
C VAL A 75 -2.33 -18.77 -7.94
N ALA A 76 -1.81 -17.59 -8.27
CA ALA A 76 -2.54 -16.58 -9.06
C ALA A 76 -2.82 -17.04 -10.49
N GLU A 77 -1.85 -17.68 -11.13
CA GLU A 77 -2.01 -18.28 -12.46
C GLU A 77 -3.11 -19.35 -12.44
N SER A 78 -3.04 -20.27 -11.47
CA SER A 78 -3.90 -21.45 -11.47
C SER A 78 -5.37 -21.16 -11.10
N ILE A 79 -5.65 -20.16 -10.27
CA ILE A 79 -7.03 -19.75 -9.95
C ILE A 79 -7.54 -18.58 -10.81
N GLY A 80 -6.68 -18.04 -11.68
CA GLY A 80 -6.93 -16.86 -12.51
C GLY A 80 -6.64 -15.53 -11.79
N TYR A 81 -5.93 -14.65 -12.50
CA TYR A 81 -5.43 -13.37 -11.96
C TYR A 81 -6.52 -12.45 -11.40
N LEU A 82 -7.70 -12.39 -12.03
CA LEU A 82 -8.80 -11.54 -11.54
C LEU A 82 -9.38 -12.04 -10.22
N VAL A 83 -9.53 -13.37 -10.07
CA VAL A 83 -10.01 -13.99 -8.82
C VAL A 83 -8.97 -13.79 -7.73
N TYR A 84 -7.71 -14.09 -8.04
CA TYR A 84 -6.59 -13.88 -7.12
C TYR A 84 -6.49 -12.43 -6.62
N GLN A 85 -6.54 -11.46 -7.54
CA GLN A 85 -6.52 -10.03 -7.18
C GLN A 85 -7.71 -9.66 -6.29
N ALA A 86 -8.90 -10.16 -6.62
CA ALA A 86 -10.10 -9.89 -5.85
C ALA A 86 -10.00 -10.40 -4.39
N ILE A 87 -9.31 -11.53 -4.18
CA ILE A 87 -9.05 -12.14 -2.86
C ILE A 87 -7.94 -11.40 -2.11
N SER A 88 -6.77 -11.21 -2.74
CA SER A 88 -5.57 -10.60 -2.13
C SER A 88 -5.78 -9.19 -1.58
N GLU A 89 -6.64 -8.40 -2.21
CA GLU A 89 -6.96 -7.03 -1.79
C GLU A 89 -7.74 -6.92 -0.45
N ARG A 90 -8.16 -8.05 0.14
CA ARG A 90 -8.99 -8.05 1.35
C ARG A 90 -8.52 -9.11 2.34
N THR A 91 -8.08 -8.67 3.53
CA THR A 91 -7.62 -9.52 4.63
C THR A 91 -8.55 -10.70 4.92
N TRP A 92 -9.84 -10.47 5.09
CA TRP A 92 -10.76 -11.55 5.45
C TRP A 92 -11.06 -12.53 4.31
N LEU A 93 -10.86 -12.13 3.03
CA LEU A 93 -10.97 -13.06 1.92
C LEU A 93 -9.72 -13.92 1.83
N ALA A 94 -8.55 -13.28 1.84
CA ALA A 94 -7.25 -13.95 1.77
C ALA A 94 -7.02 -14.92 2.93
N GLU A 95 -7.23 -14.47 4.18
CA GLU A 95 -7.00 -15.28 5.37
C GLU A 95 -7.99 -16.44 5.49
N ALA A 96 -9.22 -16.32 4.96
CA ALA A 96 -10.22 -17.37 5.08
C ALA A 96 -9.83 -18.66 4.36
N VAL A 97 -9.16 -18.56 3.22
CA VAL A 97 -8.82 -19.72 2.38
C VAL A 97 -7.82 -20.63 3.08
N TYR A 98 -6.65 -20.13 3.46
CA TYR A 98 -5.63 -20.95 4.11
C TYR A 98 -5.96 -21.24 5.57
N ALA A 99 -6.75 -20.40 6.26
CA ALA A 99 -7.26 -20.76 7.58
C ALA A 99 -8.15 -22.01 7.53
N ALA A 100 -8.94 -22.19 6.47
CA ALA A 100 -9.74 -23.40 6.28
C ALA A 100 -8.90 -24.66 6.01
N LEU A 101 -7.68 -24.51 5.49
CA LEU A 101 -6.71 -25.61 5.33
C LEU A 101 -5.96 -25.91 6.63
N LEU A 102 -5.59 -24.87 7.39
CA LEU A 102 -4.92 -25.00 8.68
C LEU A 102 -5.82 -25.58 9.77
N PHE A 103 -7.09 -25.19 9.76
CA PHE A 103 -8.09 -25.50 10.78
C PHE A 103 -9.36 -26.04 10.09
N PRO A 104 -9.37 -27.33 9.69
CA PRO A 104 -10.51 -27.92 8.99
C PRO A 104 -11.83 -27.80 9.76
N GLU A 105 -11.79 -27.78 11.09
CA GLU A 105 -12.95 -27.56 11.96
C GLU A 105 -13.56 -26.14 11.82
N LYS A 106 -12.80 -25.18 11.27
CA LYS A 106 -13.24 -23.81 10.98
C LYS A 106 -13.75 -23.62 9.56
N LYS A 107 -13.66 -24.63 8.68
CA LYS A 107 -13.95 -24.51 7.24
C LYS A 107 -15.32 -23.88 6.94
N THR A 108 -16.39 -24.33 7.62
CA THR A 108 -17.74 -23.76 7.43
C THR A 108 -17.85 -22.31 7.92
N ALA A 109 -17.17 -21.95 9.00
CA ALA A 109 -17.16 -20.57 9.50
C ALA A 109 -16.34 -19.64 8.58
N ALA A 110 -15.24 -20.16 8.02
CA ALA A 110 -14.44 -19.48 7.02
C ALA A 110 -15.22 -19.23 5.72
N ASP A 111 -16.00 -20.20 5.24
CA ASP A 111 -16.89 -20.01 4.08
C ASP A 111 -17.89 -18.87 4.31
N ARG A 112 -18.63 -18.91 5.43
CA ARG A 112 -19.59 -17.83 5.76
C ARG A 112 -18.93 -16.46 5.80
N LEU A 113 -17.70 -16.39 6.34
CA LEU A 113 -16.91 -15.17 6.35
C LEU A 113 -16.52 -14.73 4.93
N PHE A 114 -16.01 -15.65 4.13
CA PHE A 114 -15.62 -15.43 2.74
C PHE A 114 -16.80 -14.89 1.93
N GLN A 115 -17.95 -15.56 1.95
CA GLN A 115 -19.16 -15.14 1.22
C GLN A 115 -19.63 -13.74 1.62
N ARG A 116 -19.55 -13.40 2.92
CA ARG A 116 -19.90 -12.06 3.42
C ARG A 116 -19.11 -10.94 2.75
N TYR A 117 -17.81 -11.15 2.51
CA TYR A 117 -16.97 -10.16 1.83
C TYR A 117 -16.98 -10.30 0.31
N ALA A 118 -17.11 -11.52 -0.20
CA ALA A 118 -17.14 -11.84 -1.63
C ALA A 118 -18.39 -11.26 -2.31
N SER A 119 -19.53 -11.20 -1.62
CA SER A 119 -20.79 -10.62 -2.12
C SER A 119 -20.66 -9.19 -2.68
N LYS A 120 -19.63 -8.44 -2.26
CA LYS A 120 -19.34 -7.08 -2.70
C LYS A 120 -18.51 -6.99 -3.99
N LYS A 121 -17.99 -8.12 -4.50
CA LYS A 121 -17.11 -8.19 -5.68
C LYS A 121 -17.73 -9.13 -6.71
N THR A 122 -18.09 -8.62 -7.88
CA THR A 122 -18.76 -9.39 -8.95
C THR A 122 -18.00 -10.66 -9.33
N VAL A 123 -16.67 -10.57 -9.45
CA VAL A 123 -15.77 -11.69 -9.79
C VAL A 123 -15.87 -12.86 -8.80
N LEU A 124 -16.18 -12.58 -7.52
CA LEU A 124 -16.20 -13.60 -6.47
C LEU A 124 -17.60 -14.16 -6.15
N LYS A 125 -18.67 -13.54 -6.66
CA LYS A 125 -20.05 -13.90 -6.29
C LYS A 125 -20.43 -15.35 -6.58
N LYS A 126 -19.80 -15.98 -7.57
CA LYS A 126 -20.10 -17.34 -8.04
C LYS A 126 -19.05 -18.37 -7.61
N ILE A 127 -18.06 -17.97 -6.83
CA ILE A 127 -16.98 -18.87 -6.41
C ILE A 127 -17.52 -19.82 -5.34
N ASN A 128 -17.43 -21.12 -5.62
CA ASN A 128 -17.63 -22.16 -4.62
C ASN A 128 -16.38 -22.20 -3.71
N PHE A 129 -16.54 -21.77 -2.46
CA PHE A 129 -15.43 -21.67 -1.52
C PHE A 129 -14.77 -23.03 -1.23
N PHE A 130 -15.54 -24.10 -1.09
CA PHE A 130 -14.99 -25.43 -0.81
C PHE A 130 -14.13 -25.94 -1.95
N LYS A 131 -14.59 -25.72 -3.20
CA LYS A 131 -13.80 -26.06 -4.38
C LYS A 131 -12.56 -25.18 -4.49
N LEU A 132 -12.67 -23.87 -4.27
CA LEU A 132 -11.51 -22.96 -4.26
C LEU A 132 -10.44 -23.42 -3.24
N VAL A 133 -10.85 -23.76 -2.02
CA VAL A 133 -9.95 -24.24 -0.97
C VAL A 133 -9.26 -25.55 -1.37
N GLU A 134 -9.99 -26.46 -2.02
CA GLU A 134 -9.45 -27.74 -2.49
C GLU A 134 -8.49 -27.60 -3.67
N ASP A 135 -8.83 -26.75 -4.64
CA ASP A 135 -7.97 -26.41 -5.76
C ASP A 135 -6.67 -25.79 -5.22
N ILE A 136 -6.77 -24.86 -4.26
CA ILE A 136 -5.60 -24.23 -3.61
C ILE A 136 -4.77 -25.23 -2.81
N ARG A 137 -5.38 -26.18 -2.11
CA ARG A 137 -4.66 -27.27 -1.43
C ARG A 137 -3.80 -28.03 -2.43
N THR A 138 -4.42 -28.48 -3.52
CA THR A 138 -3.76 -29.26 -4.59
C THR A 138 -2.63 -28.48 -5.25
N ILE A 139 -2.87 -27.20 -5.58
CA ILE A 139 -1.85 -26.32 -6.16
C ILE A 139 -0.68 -26.11 -5.19
N THR A 140 -0.98 -25.86 -3.91
CA THR A 140 0.07 -25.65 -2.89
C THR A 140 0.91 -26.89 -2.68
N GLU A 141 0.29 -28.06 -2.59
CA GLU A 141 1.00 -29.33 -2.48
C GLU A 141 1.89 -29.59 -3.69
N LYS A 142 1.40 -29.32 -4.91
CA LYS A 142 2.20 -29.41 -6.14
C LYS A 142 3.38 -28.44 -6.16
N ILE A 143 3.19 -27.21 -5.69
CA ILE A 143 4.27 -26.21 -5.58
C ILE A 143 5.35 -26.72 -4.63
N LEU A 144 4.95 -27.16 -3.43
CA LEU A 144 5.88 -27.58 -2.39
C LEU A 144 6.59 -28.89 -2.74
N SER A 145 5.90 -29.86 -3.37
CA SER A 145 6.55 -31.10 -3.82
C SER A 145 7.55 -30.91 -4.95
N GLY A 146 7.47 -29.79 -5.67
CA GLY A 146 8.47 -29.38 -6.67
C GLY A 146 9.75 -28.79 -6.08
N ILE A 147 9.84 -28.63 -4.75
CA ILE A 147 11.01 -28.08 -4.06
C ILE A 147 11.66 -29.19 -3.23
N SER A 148 12.93 -29.49 -3.51
CA SER A 148 13.73 -30.46 -2.75
C SER A 148 14.15 -29.89 -1.39
N PHE A 149 13.21 -29.80 -0.44
CA PHE A 149 13.47 -29.22 0.89
C PHE A 149 14.62 -29.89 1.67
N GLN A 150 14.98 -31.12 1.32
CA GLN A 150 16.08 -31.86 1.95
C GLN A 150 17.47 -31.28 1.61
N GLU A 151 17.57 -30.48 0.54
CA GLU A 151 18.81 -29.80 0.15
C GLU A 151 19.03 -28.48 0.93
N PHE A 152 18.00 -28.01 1.64
CA PHE A 152 18.03 -26.77 2.40
C PHE A 152 18.15 -27.03 3.90
N HIS A 153 18.82 -26.11 4.57
CA HIS A 153 19.07 -26.14 6.01
C HIS A 153 18.17 -25.13 6.75
N LEU A 154 17.76 -24.06 6.06
CA LEU A 154 16.90 -23.01 6.57
C LEU A 154 15.82 -22.62 5.54
N ALA A 155 14.58 -22.52 5.98
CA ALA A 155 13.45 -21.96 5.25
C ALA A 155 12.99 -20.64 5.90
N GLY A 156 13.15 -19.53 5.19
CA GLY A 156 12.64 -18.22 5.58
C GLY A 156 11.31 -17.92 4.93
N ILE A 157 10.33 -17.43 5.69
CA ILE A 157 9.01 -17.05 5.17
C ILE A 157 8.72 -15.59 5.51
N SER A 158 8.52 -14.76 4.48
CA SER A 158 8.12 -13.36 4.65
C SER A 158 6.60 -13.26 4.83
N VAL A 159 6.17 -12.60 5.90
CA VAL A 159 4.78 -12.45 6.33
C VAL A 159 4.38 -10.97 6.38
N CYS A 160 3.77 -10.49 5.31
CA CYS A 160 3.12 -9.17 5.24
C CYS A 160 1.60 -9.29 5.47
N LEU A 161 0.86 -8.20 5.21
CA LEU A 161 -0.59 -8.18 5.38
C LEU A 161 -1.25 -9.24 4.46
N CYS A 162 -2.31 -9.90 4.94
CA CYS A 162 -3.03 -10.95 4.22
C CYS A 162 -2.25 -12.25 3.97
N GLN A 163 -1.09 -12.47 4.61
CA GLN A 163 -0.26 -13.67 4.37
C GLN A 163 -0.17 -14.63 5.56
N LEU A 164 -0.79 -14.35 6.71
CA LEU A 164 -0.45 -15.06 7.94
C LEU A 164 -0.86 -16.54 7.90
N SER A 165 -2.14 -16.83 7.60
CA SER A 165 -2.60 -18.22 7.48
C SER A 165 -1.90 -18.99 6.37
N ALA A 166 -1.61 -18.37 5.23
CA ALA A 166 -0.85 -19.01 4.15
C ALA A 166 0.57 -19.34 4.59
N SER A 167 1.27 -18.39 5.21
CA SER A 167 2.65 -18.58 5.69
C SER A 167 2.76 -19.69 6.74
N LEU A 168 1.79 -19.75 7.66
CA LEU A 168 1.71 -20.79 8.67
C LEU A 168 1.39 -22.18 8.08
N TYR A 169 0.55 -22.24 7.04
CA TYR A 169 0.29 -23.48 6.30
C TYR A 169 1.55 -23.97 5.58
N PHE A 170 2.28 -23.06 4.91
CA PHE A 170 3.54 -23.36 4.25
C PHE A 170 4.58 -23.87 5.26
N ALA A 171 4.76 -23.20 6.40
CA ALA A 171 5.67 -23.66 7.47
C ALA A 171 5.38 -25.10 7.91
N ARG A 172 4.09 -25.44 8.10
CA ARG A 172 3.66 -26.79 8.46
C ARG A 172 3.96 -27.82 7.38
N CYS A 173 3.69 -27.49 6.11
CA CYS A 173 3.96 -28.41 5.01
C CYS A 173 5.47 -28.61 4.77
N ILE A 174 6.27 -27.55 4.88
CA ILE A 174 7.74 -27.62 4.76
C ILE A 174 8.32 -28.53 5.84
N LYS A 175 7.94 -28.31 7.10
CA LYS A 175 8.42 -29.14 8.22
C LYS A 175 8.01 -30.61 8.09
N ARG A 176 6.86 -30.91 7.48
CA ARG A 176 6.46 -32.29 7.17
C ARG A 176 7.36 -32.96 6.12
N GLN A 177 7.81 -32.21 5.12
CA GLN A 177 8.69 -32.75 4.05
C GLN A 177 10.15 -32.82 4.47
N ALA A 178 10.61 -31.87 5.30
CA ALA A 178 11.97 -31.82 5.85
C ALA A 178 11.93 -31.52 7.35
N PRO A 179 11.76 -32.52 8.23
CA PRO A 179 11.60 -32.31 9.68
C PRO A 179 12.76 -31.59 10.37
N LYS A 180 13.98 -31.67 9.80
CA LYS A 180 15.19 -31.07 10.36
C LYS A 180 15.45 -29.64 9.86
N ILE A 181 14.77 -29.18 8.81
CA ILE A 181 14.97 -27.83 8.27
C ILE A 181 14.62 -26.80 9.35
N GLN A 182 15.44 -25.79 9.54
CA GLN A 182 15.10 -24.67 10.42
C GLN A 182 14.09 -23.77 9.72
N VAL A 183 13.10 -23.24 10.43
CA VAL A 183 12.05 -22.38 9.88
C VAL A 183 12.06 -21.03 10.59
N VAL A 184 12.27 -19.97 9.83
CA VAL A 184 12.24 -18.59 10.31
C VAL A 184 11.10 -17.81 9.66
N LEU A 185 10.31 -17.12 10.47
CA LEU A 185 9.27 -16.22 9.99
C LEU A 185 9.66 -14.77 10.30
N GLY A 186 9.48 -13.87 9.34
CA GLY A 186 9.73 -12.43 9.50
C GLY A 186 8.75 -11.62 8.68
N GLY A 187 8.74 -10.29 8.83
CA GLY A 187 7.93 -9.40 8.00
C GLY A 187 6.98 -8.50 8.79
N SER A 188 6.41 -7.51 8.10
CA SER A 188 5.70 -6.37 8.69
C SER A 188 4.48 -6.77 9.55
N SER A 189 3.83 -7.91 9.26
CA SER A 189 2.69 -8.37 10.05
C SER A 189 3.09 -8.94 11.40
N LEU A 190 4.36 -9.32 11.56
CA LEU A 190 4.90 -9.83 12.81
C LEU A 190 5.49 -8.73 13.69
N SER A 191 5.61 -7.51 13.16
CA SER A 191 6.16 -6.37 13.90
C SER A 191 5.30 -6.02 15.13
N GLY A 192 5.97 -5.89 16.27
CA GLY A 192 5.36 -5.73 17.58
C GLY A 192 4.60 -6.94 18.10
N LEU A 193 4.51 -8.08 17.37
CA LEU A 193 3.94 -9.31 17.93
C LEU A 193 4.96 -9.86 18.92
N CYS A 194 4.62 -9.92 20.22
CA CYS A 194 5.43 -10.67 21.18
C CYS A 194 5.31 -12.15 20.82
N GLY A 195 6.43 -12.77 20.44
CA GLY A 195 6.50 -14.09 19.82
C GLY A 195 6.10 -15.28 20.69
N THR A 196 5.72 -15.08 21.96
CA THR A 196 5.44 -16.20 22.86
C THR A 196 4.23 -17.03 22.38
N PRO A 197 3.01 -16.52 22.14
CA PRO A 197 1.88 -17.42 21.92
C PRO A 197 1.94 -18.12 20.55
N LEU A 198 2.66 -17.57 19.58
CA LEU A 198 2.74 -18.15 18.22
C LEU A 198 3.52 -19.46 18.21
N PHE A 199 4.66 -19.54 18.89
CA PHE A 199 5.45 -20.78 19.02
C PHE A 199 4.63 -21.92 19.63
N ARG A 200 3.77 -21.61 20.61
CA ARG A 200 2.90 -22.61 21.25
C ARG A 200 1.89 -23.21 20.28
N PHE A 201 1.37 -22.43 19.33
CA PHE A 201 0.38 -22.92 18.36
C PHE A 201 1.00 -23.50 17.10
N PHE A 202 2.25 -23.14 16.79
CA PHE A 202 2.98 -23.56 15.60
C PHE A 202 4.39 -24.01 15.99
N PRO A 203 4.52 -25.25 16.49
CA PRO A 203 5.81 -25.84 16.85
C PRO A 203 6.69 -26.15 15.64
N GLU A 204 6.24 -25.81 14.43
CA GLU A 204 7.05 -25.89 13.21
C GLU A 204 7.98 -24.68 13.03
N ILE A 205 7.79 -23.60 13.80
CA ILE A 205 8.57 -22.35 13.68
C ILE A 205 9.70 -22.35 14.70
N ASP A 206 10.94 -22.18 14.24
CA ASP A 206 12.13 -22.17 15.10
C ASP A 206 12.52 -20.73 15.49
N PHE A 207 12.35 -19.79 14.56
CA PHE A 207 12.72 -18.38 14.78
C PHE A 207 11.62 -17.41 14.33
N LEU A 208 11.44 -16.32 15.06
CA LEU A 208 10.66 -15.15 14.64
C LEU A 208 11.55 -13.92 14.60
N VAL A 209 11.55 -13.21 13.49
CA VAL A 209 12.31 -11.97 13.33
C VAL A 209 11.44 -10.75 13.59
N HIS A 210 11.95 -9.83 14.41
CA HIS A 210 11.31 -8.57 14.75
C HIS A 210 12.15 -7.37 14.34
N GLY A 211 11.61 -6.61 13.38
CA GLY A 211 12.26 -5.48 12.74
C GLY A 211 12.65 -5.84 11.31
N GLU A 212 13.85 -5.47 10.89
CA GLU A 212 14.38 -5.78 9.56
C GLU A 212 15.07 -7.13 9.56
N GLY A 213 14.97 -7.87 8.45
CA GLY A 213 15.37 -9.28 8.40
C GLY A 213 16.84 -9.51 8.07
N GLU A 214 17.52 -8.52 7.51
CA GLU A 214 18.84 -8.64 6.92
C GLU A 214 19.91 -9.05 7.95
N LEU A 215 20.05 -8.30 9.06
CA LEU A 215 21.02 -8.64 10.11
C LEU A 215 20.61 -9.90 10.90
N PRO A 216 19.35 -10.02 11.39
CA PRO A 216 18.91 -11.23 12.10
C PRO A 216 19.11 -12.52 11.31
N LEU A 217 18.73 -12.51 10.02
CA LEU A 217 18.86 -13.69 9.16
C LEU A 217 20.32 -14.02 8.88
N THR A 218 21.17 -13.01 8.69
CA THR A 218 22.62 -13.21 8.51
C THR A 218 23.24 -13.92 9.71
N HIS A 219 22.94 -13.46 10.94
CA HIS A 219 23.44 -14.11 12.16
C HIS A 219 22.89 -15.53 12.35
N ILE A 220 21.62 -15.78 12.01
CA ILE A 220 21.05 -17.13 12.05
C ILE A 220 21.82 -18.04 11.08
N VAL A 221 22.03 -17.61 9.84
CA VAL A 221 22.73 -18.38 8.81
C VAL A 221 24.19 -18.64 9.20
N GLU A 222 24.90 -17.62 9.69
CA GLU A 222 26.28 -17.75 10.16
C GLU A 222 26.42 -18.83 11.25
N HIS A 223 25.54 -18.79 12.26
CA HIS A 223 25.56 -19.78 13.34
C HIS A 223 25.29 -21.18 12.84
N LEU A 224 24.31 -21.35 11.94
CA LEU A 224 23.94 -22.65 11.39
C LEU A 224 25.05 -23.23 10.49
N ILE A 225 25.81 -22.39 9.78
CA ILE A 225 26.99 -22.82 9.02
C ILE A 225 28.08 -23.32 9.98
N GLN A 226 28.41 -22.53 11.01
CA GLN A 226 29.49 -22.87 11.96
C GLN A 226 29.18 -24.11 12.82
N ASN A 227 27.90 -24.40 13.06
CA ASN A 227 27.47 -25.46 13.98
C ASN A 227 26.69 -26.59 13.29
N LYS A 228 26.83 -26.74 11.97
CA LYS A 228 26.09 -27.71 11.14
C LYS A 228 26.07 -29.13 11.72
N GLU A 229 27.19 -29.57 12.31
CA GLU A 229 27.34 -30.93 12.88
C GLU A 229 27.07 -31.00 14.39
N ARG A 230 27.14 -29.86 15.08
CA ARG A 230 27.20 -29.82 16.56
C ARG A 230 25.84 -29.64 17.24
N HIS A 231 24.77 -29.39 16.48
CA HIS A 231 23.40 -29.17 16.97
C HIS A 231 23.33 -28.21 18.18
N GLN A 232 24.24 -27.22 18.23
CA GLN A 232 24.30 -26.28 19.34
C GLN A 232 23.14 -25.29 19.28
N PRO A 233 22.52 -24.96 20.44
CA PRO A 233 21.53 -23.90 20.51
C PRO A 233 22.07 -22.61 19.90
N VAL A 234 21.22 -21.90 19.17
CA VAL A 234 21.57 -20.58 18.64
C VAL A 234 21.69 -19.62 19.84
N PRO A 235 22.80 -18.89 20.02
CA PRO A 235 22.90 -17.90 21.10
C PRO A 235 21.86 -16.79 20.89
N PRO A 236 21.51 -16.00 21.91
CA PRO A 236 20.59 -14.88 21.74
C PRO A 236 21.04 -13.92 20.64
N ILE A 237 20.22 -13.78 19.59
CA ILE A 237 20.46 -12.85 18.48
C ILE A 237 19.50 -11.66 18.62
N LYS A 238 20.03 -10.45 18.52
CA LYS A 238 19.23 -9.22 18.56
C LYS A 238 18.20 -9.22 17.42
N GLY A 239 16.93 -8.98 17.74
CA GLY A 239 15.84 -8.98 16.77
C GLY A 239 15.33 -10.37 16.41
N VAL A 240 15.81 -11.44 17.05
CA VAL A 240 15.34 -12.81 16.89
C VAL A 240 14.68 -13.28 18.19
N PHE A 241 13.47 -13.79 18.08
CA PHE A 241 12.88 -14.64 19.11
C PHE A 241 13.13 -16.09 18.73
N GLN A 242 13.64 -16.85 19.69
CA GLN A 242 13.85 -18.28 19.58
C GLN A 242 12.74 -19.02 20.32
N ARG A 243 12.48 -20.26 19.92
CA ARG A 243 11.44 -21.08 20.55
C ARG A 243 11.71 -21.31 22.04
N GLU A 244 12.96 -21.49 22.43
CA GLU A 244 13.39 -21.75 23.80
C GLU A 244 13.12 -20.55 24.71
N MET A 245 13.01 -19.34 24.14
CA MET A 245 12.65 -18.11 24.83
C MET A 245 11.14 -17.95 25.06
N PHE A 246 10.31 -18.96 24.75
CA PHE A 246 8.84 -18.93 24.92
C PHE A 246 8.39 -18.51 26.33
N GLN A 247 9.19 -18.79 27.36
CA GLN A 247 8.92 -18.46 28.76
C GLN A 247 9.62 -17.19 29.26
N SER A 248 10.47 -16.55 28.45
CA SER A 248 11.21 -15.37 28.87
C SER A 248 10.28 -14.15 28.93
N THR A 249 10.38 -13.40 30.03
CA THR A 249 9.73 -12.08 30.21
C THR A 249 10.64 -10.92 29.80
N GLU A 250 11.83 -11.20 29.25
CA GLU A 250 12.76 -10.15 28.82
C GLU A 250 12.19 -9.31 27.67
N ASP A 251 12.62 -8.04 27.64
CA ASP A 251 12.16 -7.07 26.66
C ASP A 251 12.37 -7.57 25.22
N VAL A 252 11.33 -7.38 24.41
CA VAL A 252 11.28 -7.66 22.98
C VAL A 252 12.55 -7.16 22.30
N THR A 253 13.39 -8.08 21.82
CA THR A 253 14.56 -7.70 21.00
C THR A 253 14.06 -7.21 19.64
N PHE A 254 14.72 -6.17 19.12
CA PHE A 254 14.40 -5.52 17.85
C PHE A 254 15.71 -5.21 17.16
N ASP A 255 15.79 -5.48 15.87
CA ASP A 255 16.94 -5.04 15.07
C ASP A 255 16.55 -4.44 13.73
N GLN A 256 17.41 -3.56 13.24
CA GLN A 256 17.30 -2.94 11.93
C GLN A 256 18.70 -2.56 11.46
N ILE A 257 18.90 -2.50 10.15
CA ILE A 257 20.16 -2.03 9.57
C ILE A 257 20.38 -0.57 10.01
N PRO A 258 21.59 -0.16 10.42
CA PRO A 258 21.81 1.22 10.89
C PRO A 258 21.56 2.29 9.82
N ASN A 259 21.88 2.01 8.56
CA ASN A 259 21.68 2.92 7.43
C ASN A 259 21.38 2.13 6.13
N LEU A 260 20.81 2.78 5.12
CA LEU A 260 20.42 2.10 3.86
C LEU A 260 21.53 2.11 2.80
N ARG A 261 22.71 2.67 3.08
CA ARG A 261 23.82 2.79 2.10
C ARG A 261 24.46 1.45 1.79
N SER A 262 24.46 0.54 2.76
CA SER A 262 25.00 -0.81 2.61
C SER A 262 24.03 -1.78 1.93
N LEU A 263 22.82 -1.35 1.59
CA LEU A 263 21.85 -2.21 0.93
C LEU A 263 22.21 -2.38 -0.55
N SER A 264 22.48 -3.63 -0.91
CA SER A 264 22.55 -4.09 -2.29
C SER A 264 21.16 -4.06 -2.95
N SER A 265 21.14 -3.92 -4.28
CA SER A 265 19.88 -4.00 -5.04
C SER A 265 19.21 -5.37 -4.84
N PRO A 266 17.87 -5.43 -4.72
CA PRO A 266 17.17 -6.67 -4.51
C PRO A 266 17.30 -7.61 -5.73
N ASP A 267 17.42 -8.92 -5.47
CA ASP A 267 17.49 -9.94 -6.51
C ASP A 267 16.09 -10.46 -6.85
N TYR A 268 15.68 -10.33 -8.12
CA TYR A 268 14.38 -10.82 -8.62
C TYR A 268 14.50 -11.95 -9.63
N ASP A 269 15.67 -12.57 -9.78
CA ASP A 269 15.94 -13.51 -10.87
C ASP A 269 15.00 -14.72 -10.82
N ASP A 270 14.72 -15.26 -9.62
CA ASP A 270 13.84 -16.42 -9.47
C ASP A 270 12.37 -16.08 -9.80
N TYR A 271 11.91 -14.86 -9.52
CA TYR A 271 10.58 -14.41 -9.93
C TYR A 271 10.45 -14.37 -11.45
N PHE A 272 11.43 -13.78 -12.14
CA PHE A 272 11.41 -13.70 -13.60
C PHE A 272 11.62 -15.06 -14.26
N ALA A 273 12.41 -15.95 -13.65
CA ALA A 273 12.52 -17.34 -14.08
C ALA A 273 11.17 -18.06 -13.97
N LEU A 274 10.46 -17.89 -12.85
CA LEU A 274 9.13 -18.46 -12.64
C LEU A 274 8.11 -17.90 -13.62
N LEU A 275 8.07 -16.58 -13.83
CA LEU A 275 7.20 -15.91 -14.79
C LEU A 275 7.45 -16.40 -16.23
N LYS A 276 8.72 -16.57 -16.62
CA LYS A 276 9.11 -17.11 -17.93
C LYS A 276 8.68 -18.57 -18.10
N ALA A 277 8.62 -19.34 -17.02
CA ALA A 277 8.18 -20.73 -17.03
C ALA A 277 6.67 -20.92 -17.14
N LEU A 278 5.86 -19.87 -16.93
CA LEU A 278 4.42 -19.94 -17.13
C LEU A 278 4.07 -20.15 -18.62
N PRO A 279 2.87 -20.72 -18.93
CA PRO A 279 2.33 -20.75 -20.29
C PRO A 279 2.38 -19.36 -20.94
N PRO A 280 2.78 -19.21 -22.21
CA PRO A 280 2.92 -17.91 -22.88
C PRO A 280 1.72 -16.98 -22.73
N GLU A 281 0.50 -17.52 -22.80
CA GLU A 281 -0.78 -16.82 -22.64
C GLU A 281 -1.02 -16.27 -21.22
N ASN A 282 -0.33 -16.83 -20.22
CA ASN A 282 -0.42 -16.41 -18.82
C ASN A 282 0.73 -15.46 -18.42
N ARG A 283 1.66 -15.16 -19.33
CA ARG A 283 2.75 -14.20 -19.05
C ARG A 283 2.24 -12.76 -19.13
N PHE A 284 2.85 -11.87 -18.34
CA PHE A 284 2.51 -10.45 -18.31
C PHE A 284 3.76 -9.61 -18.00
N PHE A 285 3.67 -8.28 -18.19
CA PHE A 285 4.72 -7.36 -17.77
C PHE A 285 4.55 -7.00 -16.29
N PRO A 286 5.47 -7.40 -15.39
CA PRO A 286 5.35 -7.09 -13.98
C PRO A 286 5.72 -5.63 -13.68
N THR A 287 5.52 -5.22 -12.43
CA THR A 287 6.03 -3.95 -11.89
C THR A 287 7.13 -4.26 -10.88
N LEU A 288 8.28 -3.61 -11.01
CA LEU A 288 9.44 -3.80 -10.13
C LEU A 288 9.24 -2.97 -8.85
N PRO A 289 9.13 -3.58 -7.66
CA PRO A 289 9.22 -2.83 -6.42
C PRO A 289 10.65 -2.36 -6.19
N VAL A 290 10.81 -1.15 -5.69
CA VAL A 290 12.09 -0.58 -5.24
C VAL A 290 11.85 0.22 -3.97
N GLU A 291 12.91 0.49 -3.21
CA GLU A 291 12.82 1.36 -2.03
C GLU A 291 13.86 2.47 -2.09
N ALA A 292 13.43 3.70 -1.76
CA ALA A 292 14.32 4.83 -1.53
C ALA A 292 14.49 5.12 -0.03
N SER A 293 13.57 4.65 0.81
CA SER A 293 13.52 4.94 2.24
C SER A 293 12.72 3.90 3.03
N ARG A 294 12.99 3.84 4.34
CA ARG A 294 12.29 3.01 5.33
C ARG A 294 11.83 3.86 6.51
N GLY A 295 10.60 3.62 6.96
CA GLY A 295 9.92 4.44 7.97
C GLY A 295 9.11 5.59 7.38
N CYS A 296 8.74 6.57 8.22
CA CYS A 296 8.00 7.76 7.80
C CYS A 296 8.47 8.97 8.60
N TRP A 297 8.94 10.02 7.94
CA TRP A 297 9.45 11.23 8.60
C TRP A 297 8.38 12.01 9.39
N TRP A 298 7.10 11.80 9.09
CA TRP A 298 5.98 12.34 9.86
C TRP A 298 5.82 11.64 11.22
N HIS A 299 6.30 10.40 11.32
CA HIS A 299 6.33 9.63 12.57
C HIS A 299 7.70 9.81 13.24
N ARG A 300 7.86 10.90 13.99
CA ARG A 300 9.07 11.16 14.79
C ARG A 300 8.92 10.53 16.17
N LYS A 301 9.83 9.66 16.62
CA LYS A 301 9.99 9.32 18.04
C LYS A 301 10.78 10.42 18.75
N THR A 302 10.29 10.99 19.85
CA THR A 302 11.13 11.77 20.77
C THR A 302 11.22 11.11 22.13
N ILE A 303 12.40 11.28 22.73
CA ILE A 303 12.96 10.80 24.00
C ILE A 303 12.16 11.26 25.25
N SER A 304 11.02 11.91 25.09
CA SER A 304 10.23 12.48 26.20
C SER A 304 8.90 11.74 26.42
N PRO A 305 8.63 11.21 27.62
CA PRO A 305 7.39 10.51 27.98
C PRO A 305 6.10 11.35 27.89
N ARG A 306 6.18 12.66 27.66
CA ARG A 306 5.05 13.61 27.76
C ARG A 306 4.41 14.02 26.43
N SER A 307 4.95 13.59 25.28
CA SER A 307 4.41 13.92 23.94
C SER A 307 3.72 12.70 23.31
N ARG A 308 2.40 12.57 23.49
CA ARG A 308 1.59 11.39 23.08
C ARG A 308 1.09 11.38 21.63
N ARG A 309 1.50 12.29 20.74
CA ARG A 309 0.95 12.35 19.36
C ARG A 309 2.04 12.48 18.31
N GLN A 310 2.50 11.36 17.77
CA GLN A 310 3.55 11.30 16.74
C GLN A 310 3.08 10.49 15.53
N GLY A 311 3.07 11.12 14.35
CA GLY A 311 2.55 10.51 13.13
C GLY A 311 1.02 10.53 13.02
N CYS A 312 0.49 10.00 11.90
CA CYS A 312 -0.95 9.97 11.65
C CYS A 312 -1.65 9.06 12.67
N ALA A 313 -2.75 9.52 13.26
CA ALA A 313 -3.39 8.88 14.41
C ALA A 313 -3.84 7.43 14.16
N PHE A 314 -4.16 7.08 12.91
CA PHE A 314 -4.63 5.76 12.50
C PHE A 314 -3.52 4.82 12.00
N CYS A 315 -2.30 5.32 11.79
CA CYS A 315 -1.27 4.59 11.05
C CYS A 315 -0.48 3.66 11.98
N ASN A 316 -0.28 2.41 11.55
CA ASN A 316 0.58 1.43 12.21
C ASN A 316 1.67 0.85 11.27
N LEU A 317 1.91 1.48 10.11
CA LEU A 317 2.87 1.01 9.11
C LEU A 317 4.33 1.13 9.58
N ASN A 318 4.62 1.99 10.57
CA ASN A 318 5.97 2.24 11.08
C ASN A 318 6.37 1.33 12.25
N LEU A 319 5.52 0.39 12.68
CA LEU A 319 5.85 -0.51 13.79
C LEU A 319 7.10 -1.36 13.57
N GLN A 320 7.45 -1.59 12.30
CA GLN A 320 8.60 -2.38 11.89
C GLN A 320 9.93 -1.59 11.90
N TRP A 321 9.90 -0.27 12.13
CA TRP A 321 11.08 0.60 12.07
C TRP A 321 11.20 1.55 13.26
N ARG A 322 12.44 1.94 13.56
CA ARG A 322 12.77 3.08 14.42
C ARG A 322 13.32 4.22 13.56
N GLY A 323 12.62 5.35 13.58
CA GLY A 323 13.00 6.55 12.84
C GLY A 323 12.70 6.47 11.35
N TYR A 324 13.29 7.38 10.59
CA TYR A 324 13.20 7.45 9.14
C TYR A 324 14.60 7.44 8.54
N ARG A 325 14.85 6.57 7.57
CA ARG A 325 16.15 6.39 6.91
C ARG A 325 15.93 6.37 5.40
N CYS A 326 16.88 6.90 4.64
CA CYS A 326 16.82 6.98 3.19
C CYS A 326 18.15 6.52 2.58
N LYS A 327 18.08 5.98 1.36
CA LYS A 327 19.24 5.77 0.49
C LYS A 327 19.72 7.13 -0.03
N ASP A 328 20.98 7.19 -0.45
CA ASP A 328 21.45 8.35 -1.21
C ASP A 328 20.74 8.35 -2.59
N PRO A 329 20.36 9.52 -3.15
CA PRO A 329 19.60 9.61 -4.41
C PRO A 329 20.20 8.79 -5.55
N GLY A 330 21.51 8.92 -5.80
CA GLY A 330 22.19 8.17 -6.84
C GLY A 330 22.29 6.67 -6.60
N GLN A 331 22.23 6.20 -5.35
CA GLN A 331 22.11 4.76 -5.07
C GLN A 331 20.74 4.26 -5.54
N ALA A 332 19.65 4.96 -5.18
CA ALA A 332 18.31 4.59 -5.58
C ALA A 332 18.10 4.70 -7.11
N ALA A 333 18.62 5.75 -7.75
CA ALA A 333 18.57 5.92 -9.20
C ALA A 333 19.33 4.79 -9.93
N LYS A 334 20.55 4.45 -9.49
CA LYS A 334 21.33 3.34 -10.05
C LYS A 334 20.64 1.99 -9.88
N GLU A 335 19.99 1.76 -8.74
CA GLU A 335 19.22 0.54 -8.49
C GLU A 335 18.04 0.42 -9.46
N VAL A 336 17.27 1.51 -9.66
CA VAL A 336 16.19 1.55 -10.65
C VAL A 336 16.73 1.27 -12.06
N ASP A 337 17.81 1.93 -12.46
CA ASP A 337 18.43 1.72 -13.76
C ASP A 337 18.93 0.28 -13.95
N HIS A 338 19.59 -0.30 -12.94
CA HIS A 338 20.07 -1.67 -12.95
C HIS A 338 18.93 -2.68 -13.12
N LEU A 339 17.91 -2.61 -12.26
CA LEU A 339 16.79 -3.56 -12.26
C LEU A 339 15.97 -3.47 -13.55
N THR A 340 15.71 -2.25 -14.03
CA THR A 340 14.94 -2.02 -15.26
C THR A 340 15.68 -2.54 -16.49
N ARG A 341 17.01 -2.37 -16.57
CA ARG A 341 17.84 -2.97 -17.64
C ARG A 341 17.90 -4.49 -17.55
N LYS A 342 18.18 -5.03 -16.37
CA LYS A 342 18.35 -6.48 -16.14
C LYS A 342 17.08 -7.24 -16.52
N HIS A 343 15.93 -6.76 -16.08
CA HIS A 343 14.65 -7.44 -16.25
C HIS A 343 13.81 -6.96 -17.43
N ARG A 344 14.25 -5.92 -18.15
CA ARG A 344 13.55 -5.33 -19.31
C ARG A 344 12.13 -4.87 -18.97
N VAL A 345 11.99 -4.19 -17.84
CA VAL A 345 10.71 -3.67 -17.32
C VAL A 345 10.88 -2.19 -17.00
N LEU A 346 9.92 -1.36 -17.42
CA LEU A 346 9.90 0.09 -17.17
C LEU A 346 8.89 0.51 -16.09
N SER A 347 7.99 -0.40 -15.69
CA SER A 347 7.05 -0.18 -14.60
C SER A 347 7.73 -0.43 -13.25
N VAL A 348 7.75 0.57 -12.39
CA VAL A 348 8.43 0.54 -11.10
C VAL A 348 7.52 1.13 -10.02
N ALA A 349 7.47 0.49 -8.84
CA ALA A 349 6.70 0.97 -7.70
C ALA A 349 7.63 1.21 -6.52
N PHE A 350 7.73 2.46 -6.07
CA PHE A 350 8.40 2.74 -4.80
C PHE A 350 7.55 2.20 -3.65
N THR A 351 8.13 1.33 -2.83
CA THR A 351 7.46 0.69 -1.68
C THR A 351 7.57 1.51 -0.40
N ASP A 352 8.16 2.68 -0.48
CA ASP A 352 8.26 3.67 0.58
C ASP A 352 6.88 4.02 1.16
N ASN A 353 6.76 4.05 2.50
CA ASN A 353 5.59 4.63 3.17
C ASN A 353 5.38 6.11 2.76
N ILE A 354 6.48 6.79 2.47
CA ILE A 354 6.52 8.15 1.97
C ILE A 354 7.88 8.45 1.36
N ILE A 355 7.88 9.06 0.18
CA ILE A 355 9.12 9.51 -0.48
C ILE A 355 9.77 10.67 0.32
N PRO A 356 11.12 10.69 0.49
CA PRO A 356 11.84 11.68 1.30
C PRO A 356 11.90 13.08 0.66
N PRO A 357 11.18 14.11 1.16
CA PRO A 357 11.07 15.40 0.47
C PRO A 357 12.41 16.06 0.14
N LYS A 358 13.38 15.99 1.07
CA LYS A 358 14.71 16.61 0.93
C LYS A 358 15.60 15.95 -0.13
N LEU A 359 15.34 14.69 -0.45
CA LEU A 359 16.16 13.89 -1.36
C LEU A 359 15.43 13.60 -2.67
N SER A 360 14.10 13.83 -2.72
CA SER A 360 13.28 13.61 -3.91
C SER A 360 13.74 14.42 -5.10
N GLU A 361 14.15 15.67 -4.90
CA GLU A 361 14.56 16.55 -6.00
C GLU A 361 15.72 15.93 -6.78
N SER A 362 16.84 15.62 -6.10
CA SER A 362 17.98 14.96 -6.73
C SER A 362 17.60 13.60 -7.31
N LEU A 363 16.81 12.79 -6.61
CA LEU A 363 16.41 11.45 -7.08
C LEU A 363 15.66 11.53 -8.41
N PHE A 364 14.63 12.37 -8.51
CA PHE A 364 13.83 12.45 -9.73
C PHE A 364 14.54 13.21 -10.86
N GLU A 365 15.47 14.11 -10.55
CA GLU A 365 16.38 14.67 -11.56
C GLU A 365 17.29 13.62 -12.17
N GLU A 366 17.95 12.80 -11.34
CA GLU A 366 18.80 11.70 -11.80
C GLU A 366 18.00 10.67 -12.61
N LEU A 367 16.79 10.31 -12.14
CA LEU A 367 15.91 9.40 -12.88
C LEU A 367 15.46 9.97 -14.23
N ALA A 368 15.15 11.26 -14.30
CA ALA A 368 14.80 11.92 -15.56
C ALA A 368 16.00 11.96 -16.53
N ALA A 369 17.22 12.16 -16.00
CA ALA A 369 18.44 12.18 -16.80
C ALA A 369 18.78 10.84 -17.46
N HIS A 370 18.22 9.71 -16.99
CA HIS A 370 18.35 8.43 -17.68
C HIS A 370 17.71 8.41 -19.08
N GLY A 371 16.79 9.34 -19.39
CA GLY A 371 16.14 9.42 -20.70
C GLY A 371 15.30 8.18 -21.04
N LYS A 372 14.66 7.58 -20.03
CA LYS A 372 13.83 6.37 -20.17
C LYS A 372 12.35 6.66 -19.92
N ASP A 373 11.48 5.94 -20.62
CA ASP A 373 10.03 6.02 -20.48
C ASP A 373 9.53 5.25 -19.24
N TYR A 374 10.01 5.64 -18.06
CA TYR A 374 9.59 5.02 -16.81
C TYR A 374 8.10 5.23 -16.54
N HIS A 375 7.52 4.24 -15.86
CA HIS A 375 6.21 4.35 -15.22
C HIS A 375 6.39 4.11 -13.73
N PHE A 376 6.44 5.19 -12.95
CA PHE A 376 6.56 5.13 -11.50
C PHE A 376 5.21 5.26 -10.77
N PHE A 377 5.06 4.47 -9.71
CA PHE A 377 4.12 4.67 -8.61
C PHE A 377 4.85 5.15 -7.35
N CYS A 378 4.32 6.18 -6.68
CA CYS A 378 4.86 6.73 -5.43
C CYS A 378 3.77 7.05 -4.38
N GLU A 379 4.09 6.89 -3.10
CA GLU A 379 3.26 7.41 -2.00
C GLU A 379 3.74 8.79 -1.51
N LEU A 380 2.81 9.74 -1.38
CA LEU A 380 3.08 11.15 -1.11
C LEU A 380 2.19 11.70 0.01
N ARG A 381 2.59 12.84 0.59
CA ARG A 381 1.71 13.65 1.42
C ARG A 381 1.07 14.78 0.63
N ALA A 382 -0.04 15.30 1.16
CA ALA A 382 -0.77 16.38 0.54
C ALA A 382 -0.05 17.75 0.59
N ASP A 383 1.01 17.88 1.39
CA ASP A 383 1.90 19.05 1.45
C ASP A 383 3.11 18.95 0.49
N THR A 384 3.09 17.99 -0.46
CA THR A 384 4.13 17.88 -1.49
C THR A 384 4.10 19.13 -2.40
N PRO A 385 5.23 19.86 -2.54
CA PRO A 385 5.29 21.05 -3.39
C PRO A 385 5.01 20.76 -4.87
N LYS A 386 4.45 21.76 -5.57
CA LYS A 386 4.07 21.66 -6.99
C LYS A 386 5.27 21.41 -7.91
N ASP A 387 6.38 22.11 -7.67
CA ASP A 387 7.62 21.97 -8.43
C ASP A 387 8.23 20.57 -8.28
N LEU A 388 8.11 19.96 -7.10
CA LEU A 388 8.49 18.56 -6.91
C LEU A 388 7.57 17.62 -7.70
N LEU A 389 6.25 17.85 -7.72
CA LEU A 389 5.34 17.05 -8.57
C LEU A 389 5.68 17.19 -10.07
N GLU A 390 6.07 18.38 -10.52
CA GLU A 390 6.52 18.62 -11.90
C GLU A 390 7.83 17.87 -12.21
N ARG A 391 8.80 17.84 -11.28
CA ARG A 391 10.01 17.01 -11.40
C ARG A 391 9.68 15.52 -11.46
N MET A 392 8.82 15.05 -10.57
CA MET A 392 8.34 13.67 -10.52
C MET A 392 7.67 13.25 -11.84
N GLN A 393 6.79 14.10 -12.38
CA GLN A 393 6.11 13.85 -13.65
C GLN A 393 7.11 13.71 -14.80
N ARG A 394 8.12 14.58 -14.88
CA ARG A 394 9.19 14.52 -15.89
C ARG A 394 10.03 13.25 -15.78
N ALA A 395 10.25 12.76 -14.56
CA ALA A 395 10.96 11.50 -14.33
C ALA A 395 10.15 10.25 -14.71
N GLY A 396 8.85 10.38 -15.00
CA GLY A 396 7.98 9.24 -15.36
C GLY A 396 7.03 8.80 -14.24
N VAL A 397 6.83 9.60 -13.19
CA VAL A 397 5.79 9.32 -12.18
C VAL A 397 4.41 9.57 -12.80
N LYS A 398 3.65 8.49 -12.98
CA LYS A 398 2.29 8.52 -13.56
C LYS A 398 1.21 8.22 -12.52
N GLU A 399 1.52 7.43 -11.49
CA GLU A 399 0.57 7.07 -10.44
C GLU A 399 1.07 7.54 -9.07
N VAL A 400 0.17 8.12 -8.27
CA VAL A 400 0.49 8.54 -6.91
C VAL A 400 -0.60 8.15 -5.94
N GLN A 401 -0.23 7.77 -4.73
CA GLN A 401 -1.13 7.69 -3.59
C GLN A 401 -0.84 8.86 -2.65
N ILE A 402 -1.71 9.88 -2.66
CA ILE A 402 -1.57 11.02 -1.75
C ILE A 402 -2.39 10.74 -0.49
N GLY A 403 -1.79 10.94 0.68
CA GLY A 403 -2.48 10.84 1.96
C GLY A 403 -3.44 12.02 2.21
N ILE A 404 -4.56 12.09 1.46
CA ILE A 404 -5.64 13.08 1.58
C ILE A 404 -6.45 12.83 2.87
N GLU A 405 -7.02 11.63 3.01
CA GLU A 405 -7.76 11.08 4.16
C GLU A 405 -9.03 11.80 4.62
N ALA A 406 -9.10 13.13 4.54
CA ALA A 406 -10.25 13.94 4.91
C ALA A 406 -10.33 15.22 4.08
N LEU A 407 -11.55 15.74 3.91
CA LEU A 407 -11.82 17.07 3.34
C LEU A 407 -12.46 17.98 4.41
N SER A 408 -11.94 17.87 5.63
CA SER A 408 -12.33 18.69 6.79
C SER A 408 -11.09 18.95 7.64
N THR A 409 -10.81 20.22 7.93
CA THR A 409 -9.58 20.61 8.65
C THR A 409 -9.60 20.19 10.12
N PRO A 410 -10.71 20.35 10.88
CA PRO A 410 -10.83 19.78 12.22
C PRO A 410 -10.59 18.25 12.24
N LEU A 411 -11.13 17.52 11.27
CA LEU A 411 -10.87 16.08 11.15
C LEU A 411 -9.40 15.78 10.82
N LEU A 412 -8.76 16.52 9.90
CA LEU A 412 -7.33 16.36 9.60
C LEU A 412 -6.45 16.62 10.82
N ASN A 413 -6.83 17.58 11.66
CA ASN A 413 -6.16 17.86 12.94
C ASN A 413 -6.32 16.68 13.90
N ARG A 414 -7.53 16.10 14.00
CA ARG A 414 -7.79 14.90 14.83
C ARG A 414 -7.01 13.67 14.32
N LEU A 415 -6.89 13.52 13.00
CA LEU A 415 -6.07 12.48 12.36
C LEU A 415 -4.56 12.75 12.50
N ASN A 416 -4.16 13.91 13.02
CA ASN A 416 -2.78 14.39 13.07
C ASN A 416 -2.09 14.32 11.69
N LYS A 417 -2.75 14.82 10.65
CA LYS A 417 -2.21 14.81 9.28
C LYS A 417 -1.22 15.94 9.01
N GLY A 418 -1.36 17.07 9.72
CA GLY A 418 -0.53 18.26 9.51
C GLY A 418 -0.82 19.00 8.20
N THR A 419 -2.00 18.78 7.60
CA THR A 419 -2.48 19.48 6.40
C THR A 419 -3.88 20.01 6.66
N CYS A 420 -4.32 20.99 5.87
CA CYS A 420 -5.70 21.47 5.87
C CYS A 420 -6.45 21.02 4.60
N ALA A 421 -7.79 21.12 4.63
CA ALA A 421 -8.62 20.58 3.58
C ALA A 421 -8.45 21.32 2.24
N LEU A 422 -8.16 22.63 2.28
CA LEU A 422 -7.86 23.40 1.08
C LEU A 422 -6.51 23.02 0.43
N GLN A 423 -5.49 22.64 1.22
CA GLN A 423 -4.23 22.09 0.70
C GLN A 423 -4.45 20.72 0.04
N ASN A 424 -5.30 19.87 0.63
CA ASN A 424 -5.70 18.61 0.02
C ASN A 424 -6.37 18.83 -1.36
N LEU A 425 -7.17 19.89 -1.51
CA LEU A 425 -7.78 20.23 -2.79
C LEU A 425 -6.76 20.78 -3.80
N GLU A 426 -5.79 21.58 -3.34
CA GLU A 426 -4.69 22.11 -4.17
C GLU A 426 -3.85 20.98 -4.79
N ILE A 427 -3.44 19.98 -4.00
CA ILE A 427 -2.65 18.89 -4.57
C ILE A 427 -3.47 18.01 -5.54
N MET A 428 -4.78 17.83 -5.29
CA MET A 428 -5.67 17.15 -6.24
C MET A 428 -5.72 17.90 -7.59
N LYS A 429 -5.82 19.23 -7.55
CA LYS A 429 -5.74 20.08 -8.74
C LYS A 429 -4.40 19.92 -9.47
N HIS A 430 -3.28 19.90 -8.73
CA HIS A 430 -1.96 19.71 -9.33
C HIS A 430 -1.82 18.35 -10.02
N CYS A 431 -2.30 17.27 -9.41
CA CYS A 431 -2.29 15.96 -10.07
C CYS A 431 -3.14 15.93 -11.35
N GLU A 432 -4.33 16.53 -11.34
CA GLU A 432 -5.19 16.62 -12.53
C GLU A 432 -4.52 17.43 -13.66
N LYS A 433 -3.84 18.53 -13.28
CA LYS A 433 -3.08 19.37 -14.21
C LYS A 433 -1.91 18.61 -14.85
N LEU A 434 -1.18 17.85 -14.05
CA LEU A 434 0.00 17.09 -14.49
C LEU A 434 -0.35 15.75 -15.17
N GLY A 435 -1.64 15.37 -15.19
CA GLY A 435 -2.08 14.09 -15.72
C GLY A 435 -1.67 12.89 -14.85
N MET A 436 -1.34 13.12 -13.58
CA MET A 436 -0.97 12.06 -12.64
C MET A 436 -2.23 11.39 -12.08
N ILE A 437 -2.27 10.06 -12.13
CA ILE A 437 -3.37 9.25 -11.59
C ILE A 437 -3.24 9.20 -10.07
N SER A 438 -4.06 9.99 -9.38
CA SER A 438 -4.17 9.93 -7.92
C SER A 438 -5.11 8.81 -7.46
N ILE A 439 -4.61 7.92 -6.58
CA ILE A 439 -5.33 6.79 -5.98
C ILE A 439 -5.54 7.05 -4.47
N SER A 440 -5.95 8.27 -4.12
CA SER A 440 -6.08 8.70 -2.72
C SER A 440 -7.34 8.22 -2.02
N ASN A 441 -7.22 8.02 -0.70
CA ASN A 441 -8.31 7.58 0.16
C ASN A 441 -9.03 8.74 0.86
N LEU A 442 -10.31 8.53 1.16
CA LEU A 442 -11.12 9.31 2.09
C LEU A 442 -11.57 8.38 3.22
N ILE A 443 -11.09 8.61 4.43
CA ILE A 443 -11.42 7.82 5.63
C ILE A 443 -12.81 8.22 6.12
N LEU A 444 -13.69 7.24 6.19
CA LEU A 444 -15.01 7.37 6.77
C LEU A 444 -15.04 6.74 8.16
N TYR A 445 -15.96 7.22 9.01
CA TYR A 445 -16.28 6.62 10.30
C TYR A 445 -15.15 6.71 11.34
N PHE A 446 -14.34 7.76 11.27
CA PHE A 446 -13.29 7.96 12.26
C PHE A 446 -13.91 8.24 13.64
N PRO A 447 -13.45 7.57 14.73
CA PRO A 447 -13.98 7.75 16.08
C PRO A 447 -13.91 9.22 16.52
N GLY A 448 -14.99 9.70 17.11
CA GLY A 448 -15.09 11.07 17.61
C GLY A 448 -15.20 12.14 16.52
N SER A 449 -15.38 11.78 15.24
CA SER A 449 -15.79 12.76 14.21
C SER A 449 -17.25 13.16 14.35
N ASP A 450 -17.60 14.37 13.94
CA ASP A 450 -18.91 14.98 14.22
C ASP A 450 -19.64 15.49 12.97
N ALA A 451 -20.81 16.12 13.18
CA ALA A 451 -21.62 16.64 12.10
C ALA A 451 -20.97 17.82 11.36
N ALA A 452 -20.10 18.59 12.02
CA ALA A 452 -19.37 19.68 11.38
C ALA A 452 -18.30 19.11 10.43
N ASP A 453 -17.60 18.05 10.83
CA ASP A 453 -16.65 17.33 9.96
C ASP A 453 -17.34 16.82 8.68
N VAL A 454 -18.55 16.27 8.81
CA VAL A 454 -19.36 15.79 7.68
C VAL A 454 -19.84 16.94 6.80
N ALA A 455 -20.35 18.02 7.40
CA ALA A 455 -20.84 19.18 6.66
C ALA A 455 -19.71 19.86 5.85
N GLU A 456 -18.53 20.03 6.46
CA GLU A 456 -17.36 20.57 5.78
C GLU A 456 -16.88 19.66 4.65
N THR A 457 -16.85 18.34 4.88
CA THR A 457 -16.49 17.36 3.84
C THR A 457 -17.46 17.42 2.66
N LEU A 458 -18.78 17.46 2.91
CA LEU A 458 -19.78 17.58 1.85
C LEU A 458 -19.63 18.88 1.06
N ARG A 459 -19.39 19.99 1.77
CA ARG A 459 -19.15 21.30 1.14
C ARG A 459 -17.92 21.25 0.24
N LEU A 460 -16.80 20.67 0.69
CA LEU A 460 -15.58 20.61 -0.11
C LEU A 460 -15.64 19.59 -1.25
N LEU A 461 -16.44 18.52 -1.12
CA LEU A 461 -16.69 17.61 -2.24
C LEU A 461 -17.27 18.31 -3.46
N ASP A 462 -18.09 19.35 -3.28
CA ASP A 462 -18.63 20.12 -4.41
C ASP A 462 -17.55 20.83 -5.23
N PHE A 463 -16.45 21.23 -4.59
CA PHE A 463 -15.29 21.86 -5.26
C PHE A 463 -14.28 20.84 -5.79
N ALA A 464 -14.27 19.62 -5.24
CA ALA A 464 -13.40 18.53 -5.69
C ALA A 464 -13.87 17.85 -6.97
N LYS A 465 -15.15 18.02 -7.35
CA LYS A 465 -15.78 17.36 -8.51
C LYS A 465 -14.99 17.41 -9.83
N PRO A 466 -14.28 18.50 -10.18
CA PRO A 466 -13.49 18.55 -11.40
C PRO A 466 -12.26 17.63 -11.42
N PHE A 467 -11.83 17.13 -10.27
CA PHE A 467 -10.62 16.32 -10.12
C PHE A 467 -10.96 14.83 -9.95
N ARG A 468 -9.95 13.97 -10.09
CA ARG A 468 -10.10 12.52 -9.91
C ARG A 468 -10.75 12.14 -8.56
N PRO A 469 -11.79 11.27 -8.55
CA PRO A 469 -12.49 10.83 -7.34
C PRO A 469 -11.65 10.10 -6.31
N LEU A 470 -11.85 10.42 -5.04
CA LEU A 470 -11.25 9.71 -3.90
C LEU A 470 -11.90 8.33 -3.68
N ARG A 471 -11.12 7.37 -3.16
CA ARG A 471 -11.60 6.06 -2.73
C ARG A 471 -12.08 6.11 -1.28
N THR A 472 -13.35 5.80 -1.04
CA THR A 472 -13.84 5.70 0.35
C THR A 472 -13.26 4.45 1.03
N VAL A 473 -12.66 4.63 2.20
CA VAL A 473 -12.21 3.54 3.08
C VAL A 473 -12.85 3.69 4.45
N SER A 474 -13.22 2.58 5.08
CA SER A 474 -13.71 2.60 6.46
C SER A 474 -12.53 2.62 7.41
N PHE A 475 -12.55 3.47 8.44
CA PHE A 475 -11.62 3.37 9.54
C PHE A 475 -11.66 1.97 10.16
N TRP A 476 -10.47 1.44 10.43
CA TRP A 476 -10.25 0.25 11.23
C TRP A 476 -9.15 0.55 12.24
N LEU A 477 -9.26 -0.04 13.44
CA LEU A 477 -8.30 0.19 14.50
C LEU A 477 -7.09 -0.72 14.29
N GLY A 478 -5.95 -0.14 13.94
CA GLY A 478 -4.69 -0.88 13.83
C GLY A 478 -3.98 -0.95 15.19
N ARG A 479 -3.61 -2.15 15.62
CA ARG A 479 -2.75 -2.32 16.80
C ARG A 479 -1.48 -1.50 16.63
N GLY A 480 -1.07 -0.80 17.69
CA GLY A 480 0.11 0.07 17.69
C GLY A 480 -0.05 1.38 16.90
N SER A 481 -1.25 1.70 16.41
CA SER A 481 -1.54 3.07 15.96
C SER A 481 -1.76 4.01 17.16
N PRO A 482 -1.53 5.33 17.04
CA PRO A 482 -1.80 6.26 18.14
C PRO A 482 -3.23 6.19 18.71
N VAL A 483 -4.24 5.94 17.87
CA VAL A 483 -5.63 5.72 18.33
C VAL A 483 -5.75 4.44 19.16
N TRP A 484 -4.97 3.41 18.86
CA TRP A 484 -4.96 2.18 19.66
C TRP A 484 -4.17 2.32 20.97
N GLU A 485 -3.12 3.14 20.98
CA GLU A 485 -2.32 3.41 22.18
C GLU A 485 -3.04 4.33 23.20
N ASP A 486 -3.83 5.29 22.72
CA ASP A 486 -4.65 6.18 23.55
C ASP A 486 -6.12 6.22 23.09
N PRO A 487 -6.86 5.09 23.20
CA PRO A 487 -8.21 4.97 22.67
C PRO A 487 -9.20 5.92 23.33
N ALA A 488 -9.03 6.18 24.63
CA ALA A 488 -9.93 7.04 25.39
C ALA A 488 -9.97 8.48 24.83
N SER A 489 -8.82 9.00 24.37
CA SER A 489 -8.72 10.33 23.75
C SER A 489 -9.52 10.49 22.45
N PHE A 490 -9.95 9.39 21.84
CA PHE A 490 -10.77 9.34 20.62
C PHE A 490 -12.20 8.82 20.88
N GLY A 491 -12.64 8.76 22.14
CA GLY A 491 -13.98 8.26 22.49
C GLY A 491 -14.14 6.74 22.34
N ILE A 492 -13.04 6.00 22.38
CA ILE A 492 -13.05 4.53 22.39
C ILE A 492 -12.92 4.06 23.84
N HIS A 493 -13.89 3.27 24.31
CA HIS A 493 -13.94 2.74 25.68
C HIS A 493 -13.51 1.27 25.79
N GLY A 494 -13.07 0.66 24.69
CA GLY A 494 -12.48 -0.68 24.70
C GLY A 494 -11.98 -1.10 23.33
N ALA A 495 -10.78 -1.68 23.30
CA ALA A 495 -10.14 -2.25 22.12
C ALA A 495 -9.88 -3.75 22.35
N TYR A 496 -10.09 -4.57 21.31
CA TYR A 496 -9.93 -6.01 21.38
C TYR A 496 -9.73 -6.60 19.98
N ASN A 497 -9.22 -7.83 19.90
CA ASN A 497 -9.02 -8.53 18.64
C ASN A 497 -10.30 -8.60 17.81
N HIS A 498 -10.20 -8.37 16.49
CA HIS A 498 -11.38 -8.36 15.64
C HIS A 498 -12.14 -9.72 15.70
N PRO A 499 -13.48 -9.74 15.84
CA PRO A 499 -14.24 -10.98 16.00
C PRO A 499 -14.18 -11.96 14.83
N ASP A 500 -13.64 -11.54 13.68
CA ASP A 500 -13.44 -12.43 12.54
C ASP A 500 -12.28 -13.40 12.74
N TYR A 501 -11.30 -13.09 13.59
CA TYR A 501 -10.25 -14.05 13.93
C TYR A 501 -10.82 -15.31 14.58
N GLN A 502 -11.85 -15.20 15.44
CA GLN A 502 -12.48 -16.38 16.06
C GLN A 502 -13.20 -17.29 15.05
N ARG A 503 -13.56 -16.76 13.88
CA ARG A 503 -14.18 -17.51 12.78
C ARG A 503 -13.13 -18.30 11.98
N LEU A 504 -11.89 -17.82 11.95
CA LEU A 504 -10.81 -18.39 11.15
C LEU A 504 -9.83 -19.23 11.97
N PHE A 505 -9.64 -18.89 13.25
CA PHE A 505 -8.63 -19.49 14.12
C PHE A 505 -9.26 -20.13 15.36
N PRO A 506 -8.58 -21.09 16.01
CA PRO A 506 -8.98 -21.62 17.31
C PRO A 506 -9.22 -20.51 18.34
N LYS A 507 -10.16 -20.71 19.27
CA LYS A 507 -10.61 -19.66 20.20
C LYS A 507 -9.46 -19.10 21.06
N ALA A 508 -8.59 -19.98 21.56
CA ALA A 508 -7.40 -19.60 22.32
C ALA A 508 -6.48 -18.70 21.49
N MET A 509 -6.16 -19.11 20.27
CA MET A 509 -5.32 -18.34 19.34
C MET A 509 -5.91 -16.98 18.99
N ALA A 510 -7.20 -16.92 18.64
CA ALA A 510 -7.89 -15.68 18.32
C ALA A 510 -7.93 -14.69 19.49
N LYS A 511 -7.89 -15.18 20.74
CA LYS A 511 -7.86 -14.35 21.96
C LYS A 511 -6.44 -13.90 22.31
N GLU A 512 -5.46 -14.79 22.22
CA GLU A 512 -4.13 -14.59 22.80
C GLU A 512 -3.12 -13.98 21.82
N LEU A 513 -3.26 -14.22 20.52
CA LEU A 513 -2.35 -13.59 19.55
C LEU A 513 -2.61 -12.08 19.47
N PRO A 514 -1.56 -11.26 19.39
CA PRO A 514 -1.72 -9.80 19.38
C PRO A 514 -1.99 -9.27 17.96
N TRP A 515 -3.15 -9.62 17.41
CA TRP A 515 -3.47 -9.37 16.00
C TRP A 515 -3.40 -7.90 15.58
N MET A 516 -3.03 -7.65 14.31
CA MET A 516 -2.94 -6.29 13.77
C MET A 516 -4.31 -5.58 13.71
N VAL A 517 -5.34 -6.27 13.19
CA VAL A 517 -6.68 -5.68 13.03
C VAL A 517 -7.47 -5.77 14.33
N GLN A 518 -7.79 -4.64 14.95
CA GLN A 518 -8.55 -4.56 16.18
C GLN A 518 -10.00 -4.14 15.89
N ALA A 519 -10.91 -4.58 16.76
CA ALA A 519 -12.23 -4.02 16.92
C ALA A 519 -12.25 -3.10 18.14
N TYR A 520 -13.29 -2.29 18.22
CA TYR A 520 -13.47 -1.37 19.34
C TYR A 520 -14.94 -1.14 19.67
N ARG A 521 -15.18 -0.73 20.93
CA ARG A 521 -16.44 -0.18 21.45
C ARG A 521 -16.36 1.35 21.50
N GLY A 522 -17.42 2.01 21.04
CA GLY A 522 -17.50 3.45 20.89
C GLY A 522 -18.67 3.81 19.98
N ASP A 523 -18.52 4.86 19.20
CA ASP A 523 -19.57 5.49 18.37
C ASP A 523 -19.82 4.84 16.99
N ARG A 524 -19.33 3.63 16.72
CA ARG A 524 -19.31 2.99 15.38
C ARG A 524 -20.63 3.02 14.61
N THR A 525 -21.74 2.71 15.28
CA THR A 525 -23.07 2.68 14.64
C THR A 525 -23.55 4.09 14.34
N HIS A 526 -23.29 5.04 15.24
CA HIS A 526 -23.57 6.45 15.02
C HIS A 526 -22.75 6.97 13.82
N GLN A 527 -21.44 6.71 13.81
CA GLN A 527 -20.54 7.10 12.72
C GLN A 527 -21.00 6.59 11.34
N LYS A 528 -21.44 5.33 11.26
CA LYS A 528 -21.98 4.76 10.01
C LYS A 528 -23.18 5.54 9.47
N ARG A 529 -24.08 5.99 10.36
CA ARG A 529 -25.25 6.80 9.98
C ARG A 529 -24.81 8.21 9.58
N LEU A 530 -23.97 8.83 10.40
CA LEU A 530 -23.47 10.20 10.22
C LEU A 530 -22.77 10.40 8.87
N TRP A 531 -21.90 9.47 8.47
CA TRP A 531 -21.10 9.57 7.24
C TRP A 531 -21.75 8.95 6.00
N ARG A 532 -23.00 8.44 6.10
CA ARG A 532 -23.72 7.88 4.94
C ARG A 532 -23.85 8.89 3.78
N PRO A 533 -24.21 10.16 4.01
CA PRO A 533 -24.32 11.15 2.93
C PRO A 533 -23.00 11.37 2.17
N VAL A 534 -21.86 11.42 2.87
CA VAL A 534 -20.54 11.57 2.24
C VAL A 534 -20.24 10.38 1.32
N LYS A 535 -20.50 9.16 1.79
CA LYS A 535 -20.30 7.95 0.98
C LYS A 535 -21.14 7.95 -0.29
N GLU A 536 -22.39 8.40 -0.20
CA GLU A 536 -23.30 8.52 -1.34
C GLU A 536 -22.84 9.62 -2.31
N SER A 537 -22.39 10.77 -1.78
CA SER A 537 -21.84 11.87 -2.57
C SER A 537 -20.59 11.46 -3.36
N VAL A 538 -19.64 10.76 -2.73
CA VAL A 538 -18.44 10.26 -3.44
C VAL A 538 -18.81 9.24 -4.52
N LYS A 539 -19.79 8.37 -4.27
CA LYS A 539 -20.28 7.42 -5.28
C LYS A 539 -20.90 8.14 -6.49
N LYS A 540 -21.64 9.21 -6.24
CA LYS A 540 -22.22 10.06 -7.29
C LYS A 540 -21.13 10.79 -8.08
N TRP A 541 -20.20 11.44 -7.38
CA TRP A 541 -19.03 12.09 -7.98
C TRP A 541 -18.26 11.15 -8.90
N LYS A 542 -17.98 9.92 -8.44
CA LYS A 542 -17.28 8.92 -9.27
C LYS A 542 -17.98 8.65 -10.60
N LYS A 543 -19.29 8.41 -10.57
CA LYS A 543 -20.08 8.16 -11.79
C LYS A 543 -20.11 9.37 -12.73
N GLU A 544 -20.25 10.56 -12.17
CA GLU A 544 -20.29 11.80 -12.95
C GLU A 544 -18.94 12.10 -13.61
N TYR A 545 -17.85 11.89 -12.87
CA TYR A 545 -16.49 12.02 -13.38
C TYR A 545 -16.23 11.03 -14.52
N GLU A 546 -16.56 9.75 -14.33
CA GLU A 546 -16.41 8.71 -15.38
C GLU A 546 -17.19 9.10 -16.64
N ARG A 547 -18.46 9.49 -16.51
CA ARG A 547 -19.31 9.92 -17.63
C ARG A 547 -18.75 11.10 -18.42
N LEU A 548 -18.10 12.06 -17.74
CA LEU A 548 -17.48 13.22 -18.39
C LEU A 548 -16.22 12.86 -19.19
N TYR A 549 -15.61 11.71 -18.92
CA TYR A 549 -14.41 11.21 -19.60
C TYR A 549 -14.67 10.03 -20.56
N GLU A 550 -15.90 9.54 -20.68
CA GLU A 550 -16.29 8.46 -21.62
C GLU A 550 -16.30 8.90 -23.11
N GLY A 551 -16.19 10.20 -23.40
CA GLY A 551 -16.19 10.76 -24.76
C GLY A 551 -14.81 10.85 -25.44
N SER A 552 -14.77 11.42 -26.65
CA SER A 552 -13.52 11.72 -27.38
C SER A 552 -12.76 12.92 -26.82
N GLU A 553 -13.45 13.85 -26.13
CA GLU A 553 -12.84 14.97 -25.42
C GLU A 553 -12.12 14.48 -24.15
N LYS A 554 -10.78 14.53 -24.17
CA LYS A 554 -9.96 14.31 -22.96
C LYS A 554 -9.73 15.59 -22.15
N ASP A 555 -10.46 16.66 -22.46
CA ASP A 555 -10.27 17.96 -21.83
C ASP A 555 -10.64 17.93 -20.33
N PRO A 556 -9.91 18.69 -19.49
CA PRO A 556 -10.27 18.84 -18.08
C PRO A 556 -11.73 19.24 -17.87
N ILE A 557 -12.33 18.77 -16.77
CA ILE A 557 -13.71 19.12 -16.42
C ILE A 557 -13.86 20.63 -16.16
N LEU A 558 -12.85 21.24 -15.55
CA LEU A 558 -12.77 22.68 -15.31
C LEU A 558 -11.43 23.19 -15.84
N SER A 559 -11.45 23.87 -16.98
CA SER A 559 -10.26 24.35 -17.67
C SER A 559 -10.27 25.87 -17.81
N PHE A 560 -9.10 26.45 -18.08
CA PHE A 560 -9.02 27.82 -18.56
C PHE A 560 -8.06 27.99 -19.73
N SER A 561 -8.41 28.93 -20.60
CA SER A 561 -7.59 29.46 -21.68
C SER A 561 -7.25 30.92 -21.40
N ASP A 562 -5.97 31.24 -21.43
CA ASP A 562 -5.45 32.56 -21.10
C ASP A 562 -5.04 33.33 -22.36
N GLY A 563 -5.79 34.40 -22.65
CA GLY A 563 -5.59 35.29 -23.79
C GLY A 563 -4.71 36.51 -23.48
N GLY A 564 -4.06 36.55 -22.31
CA GLY A 564 -3.23 37.69 -21.87
C GLY A 564 -4.04 38.81 -21.23
N GLU A 565 -5.05 39.35 -21.93
CA GLU A 565 -5.93 40.42 -21.42
C GLU A 565 -7.19 39.88 -20.72
N PHE A 566 -7.62 38.68 -21.14
CA PHE A 566 -8.80 38.00 -20.63
C PHE A 566 -8.53 36.51 -20.38
N LEU A 567 -9.35 35.92 -19.52
CA LEU A 567 -9.35 34.50 -19.18
C LEU A 567 -10.70 33.91 -19.52
N ILE A 568 -10.73 32.83 -20.30
CA ILE A 568 -11.94 32.05 -20.53
C ILE A 568 -11.85 30.79 -19.68
N ILE A 569 -12.77 30.65 -18.72
CA ILE A 569 -12.89 29.44 -17.89
C ILE A 569 -14.06 28.62 -18.44
N ARG A 570 -13.80 27.38 -18.83
CA ARG A 570 -14.79 26.44 -19.35
C ARG A 570 -15.07 25.37 -18.29
N GLN A 571 -16.34 25.19 -17.95
CA GLN A 571 -16.82 24.19 -17.00
C GLN A 571 -17.72 23.18 -17.72
N ARG A 572 -17.23 21.95 -17.89
CA ARG A 572 -17.99 20.83 -18.43
C ARG A 572 -18.96 20.30 -17.37
N ARG A 573 -20.16 19.88 -17.79
CA ARG A 573 -21.23 19.44 -16.89
C ARG A 573 -21.89 18.16 -17.41
N PRO A 574 -22.22 17.19 -16.54
CA PRO A 574 -22.89 15.97 -16.98
C PRO A 574 -24.25 16.29 -17.61
N GLY A 575 -24.44 15.91 -18.88
CA GLY A 575 -25.73 16.04 -19.56
C GLY A 575 -26.21 17.47 -19.83
N ALA A 576 -25.32 18.47 -19.82
CA ALA A 576 -25.64 19.86 -20.11
C ALA A 576 -24.50 20.54 -20.89
N SER A 577 -24.82 21.60 -21.64
CA SER A 577 -23.81 22.41 -22.33
C SER A 577 -22.79 23.00 -21.33
N PRO A 578 -21.51 23.15 -21.72
CA PRO A 578 -20.51 23.78 -20.86
C PRO A 578 -20.90 25.19 -20.45
N LEU A 579 -20.53 25.61 -19.24
CA LEU A 579 -20.56 27.03 -18.86
C LEU A 579 -19.23 27.66 -19.24
N ASN A 580 -19.30 28.88 -19.77
CA ASN A 580 -18.13 29.69 -20.07
C ASN A 580 -18.18 30.96 -19.21
N HIS A 581 -17.06 31.28 -18.58
CA HIS A 581 -16.90 32.48 -17.78
C HIS A 581 -15.74 33.29 -18.35
N ARG A 582 -15.91 34.60 -18.45
CA ARG A 582 -14.84 35.50 -18.86
C ARG A 582 -14.41 36.36 -17.66
N LEU A 583 -13.11 36.40 -17.41
CA LEU A 583 -12.49 37.33 -16.46
C LEU A 583 -11.54 38.25 -17.22
N GLU A 584 -11.51 39.53 -16.86
CA GLU A 584 -10.72 40.55 -17.54
C GLU A 584 -9.96 41.41 -16.52
N GLY A 585 -8.82 41.97 -16.94
CA GLY A 585 -7.98 42.83 -16.11
C GLY A 585 -7.65 42.24 -14.74
N ARG A 586 -7.87 43.01 -13.66
CA ARG A 586 -7.53 42.60 -12.29
C ARG A 586 -8.23 41.31 -11.82
N SER A 587 -9.44 41.03 -12.32
CA SER A 587 -10.16 39.80 -11.93
C SER A 587 -9.46 38.54 -12.45
N ARG A 588 -8.90 38.59 -13.66
CA ARG A 588 -8.05 37.53 -14.22
C ARG A 588 -6.78 37.37 -13.40
N GLU A 589 -6.08 38.47 -13.12
CA GLU A 589 -4.81 38.42 -12.40
C GLU A 589 -4.95 37.81 -10.99
N ILE A 590 -6.00 38.21 -10.24
CA ILE A 590 -6.29 37.65 -8.93
C ILE A 590 -6.61 36.15 -9.03
N TYR A 591 -7.41 35.75 -10.02
CA TYR A 591 -7.75 34.34 -10.23
C TYR A 591 -6.50 33.49 -10.49
N LEU A 592 -5.60 33.95 -11.37
CA LEU A 592 -4.33 33.28 -11.68
C LEU A 592 -3.35 33.28 -10.49
N TYR A 593 -3.29 34.35 -9.69
CA TYR A 593 -2.46 34.41 -8.49
C TYR A 593 -2.89 33.37 -7.44
N CYS A 594 -4.18 33.05 -7.40
CA CYS A 594 -4.74 31.98 -6.59
C CYS A 594 -4.61 30.60 -7.26
N ASP A 595 -3.67 30.37 -8.20
CA ASP A 595 -3.37 29.01 -8.71
C ASP A 595 -2.97 28.07 -7.56
N SER A 596 -2.34 28.64 -6.54
CA SER A 596 -2.06 28.04 -5.22
C SER A 596 -2.91 28.70 -4.13
N VAL A 597 -2.98 28.09 -2.95
CA VAL A 597 -3.73 28.66 -1.82
C VAL A 597 -3.17 30.02 -1.41
N ARG A 598 -4.04 31.04 -1.37
CA ARG A 598 -3.71 32.41 -0.93
C ARG A 598 -4.72 32.93 0.06
N SER A 599 -4.26 33.63 1.09
CA SER A 599 -5.10 34.44 1.96
C SER A 599 -5.52 35.74 1.28
N ILE A 600 -6.67 36.29 1.68
CA ILE A 600 -7.11 37.61 1.21
C ILE A 600 -6.08 38.71 1.52
N GLN A 601 -5.33 38.58 2.62
CA GLN A 601 -4.23 39.51 2.95
C GLN A 601 -3.11 39.46 1.91
N GLU A 602 -2.65 38.27 1.51
CA GLU A 602 -1.64 38.11 0.47
C GLU A 602 -2.12 38.67 -0.88
N ILE A 603 -3.40 38.48 -1.21
CA ILE A 603 -4.00 39.05 -2.43
C ILE A 603 -3.96 40.59 -2.36
N LEU A 604 -4.36 41.20 -1.25
CA LEU A 604 -4.35 42.66 -1.10
C LEU A 604 -2.94 43.27 -1.13
N ILE A 605 -1.95 42.55 -0.58
CA ILE A 605 -0.54 42.96 -0.65
C ILE A 605 -0.03 42.93 -2.09
N GLN A 606 -0.36 41.87 -2.83
CA GLN A 606 0.05 41.70 -4.23
C GLN A 606 -0.64 42.71 -5.16
N PHE A 607 -1.93 42.98 -4.95
CA PHE A 607 -2.75 43.85 -5.81
C PHE A 607 -3.10 45.16 -5.11
N LYS A 608 -2.07 46.01 -4.93
CA LYS A 608 -2.20 47.33 -4.29
C LYS A 608 -3.25 48.20 -4.98
N GLY A 609 -3.97 49.00 -4.19
CA GLY A 609 -5.00 49.93 -4.67
C GLY A 609 -6.40 49.33 -4.81
N LEU A 610 -6.58 48.04 -4.53
CA LEU A 610 -7.90 47.42 -4.43
C LEU A 610 -8.42 47.46 -2.99
N SER A 611 -9.70 47.79 -2.81
CA SER A 611 -10.34 47.70 -1.49
C SER A 611 -10.62 46.25 -1.12
N LYS A 612 -10.57 45.94 0.18
CA LYS A 612 -10.84 44.59 0.70
C LYS A 612 -12.22 44.09 0.32
N GLU A 613 -13.21 44.97 0.31
CA GLU A 613 -14.62 44.66 -0.01
C GLU A 613 -14.77 44.25 -1.48
N LYS A 614 -14.07 44.95 -2.39
CA LYS A 614 -14.09 44.61 -3.82
C LYS A 614 -13.47 43.24 -4.08
N VAL A 615 -12.35 42.95 -3.44
CA VAL A 615 -11.67 41.64 -3.55
C VAL A 615 -12.53 40.54 -2.93
N ALA A 616 -13.06 40.73 -1.72
CA ALA A 616 -13.92 39.76 -1.06
C ALA A 616 -15.15 39.41 -1.91
N ARG A 617 -15.86 40.42 -2.44
CA ARG A 617 -17.03 40.22 -3.30
C ARG A 617 -16.69 39.43 -4.57
N PHE A 618 -15.54 39.70 -5.18
CA PHE A 618 -15.06 38.93 -6.34
C PHE A 618 -14.82 37.46 -5.97
N LEU A 619 -14.09 37.22 -4.87
CA LEU A 619 -13.78 35.87 -4.40
C LEU A 619 -15.04 35.10 -4.03
N GLU A 620 -15.99 35.72 -3.33
CA GLU A 620 -17.30 35.14 -3.01
C GLU A 620 -18.10 34.78 -4.27
N LEU A 621 -18.08 35.63 -5.31
CA LEU A 621 -18.71 35.33 -6.59
C LEU A 621 -18.07 34.10 -7.26
N MET A 622 -16.74 34.00 -7.24
CA MET A 622 -16.03 32.86 -7.82
C MET A 622 -16.28 31.56 -7.04
N VAL A 623 -16.33 31.65 -5.70
CA VAL A 623 -16.75 30.53 -4.84
C VAL A 623 -18.21 30.16 -5.12
N GLY A 624 -19.10 31.13 -5.27
CA GLY A 624 -20.50 30.94 -5.65
C GLY A 624 -20.65 30.21 -6.98
N LYS A 625 -19.77 30.45 -7.94
CA LYS A 625 -19.74 29.77 -9.24
C LYS A 625 -18.96 28.45 -9.25
N ARG A 626 -18.38 28.03 -8.12
CA ARG A 626 -17.53 26.82 -8.01
C ARG A 626 -16.29 26.89 -8.92
N LEU A 627 -15.81 28.11 -9.17
CA LEU A 627 -14.56 28.38 -9.90
C LEU A 627 -13.38 28.56 -8.93
N MET A 628 -13.67 28.87 -7.67
CA MET A 628 -12.73 28.90 -6.56
C MET A 628 -13.29 28.11 -5.37
N ALA A 629 -12.40 27.55 -4.56
CA ALA A 629 -12.73 27.02 -3.23
C ALA A 629 -12.17 27.94 -2.15
N ASN A 630 -12.75 27.86 -0.95
CA ASN A 630 -12.26 28.61 0.19
C ASN A 630 -12.32 27.81 1.50
N GLU A 631 -11.49 28.25 2.44
CA GLU A 631 -11.49 27.83 3.84
C GLU A 631 -11.10 29.05 4.70
N GLY A 632 -12.06 29.59 5.44
CA GLY A 632 -11.89 30.88 6.12
C GLY A 632 -11.55 31.99 5.11
N SER A 633 -10.45 32.71 5.37
CA SER A 633 -9.95 33.79 4.51
C SER A 633 -8.99 33.33 3.41
N ARG A 634 -8.84 32.02 3.19
CA ARG A 634 -7.96 31.42 2.18
C ARG A 634 -8.75 30.93 0.98
N TYR A 635 -8.20 31.13 -0.21
CA TYR A 635 -8.85 30.89 -1.49
C TYR A 635 -7.92 30.14 -2.45
N LEU A 636 -8.51 29.30 -3.30
CA LEU A 636 -7.84 28.50 -4.32
C LEU A 636 -8.68 28.54 -5.60
N SER A 637 -8.09 28.92 -6.73
CA SER A 637 -8.69 28.74 -8.05
C SER A 637 -8.66 27.27 -8.46
N LEU A 638 -9.73 26.80 -9.11
CA LEU A 638 -9.91 25.37 -9.38
C LEU A 638 -9.64 24.99 -10.84
N ALA A 639 -9.77 25.93 -11.78
CA ALA A 639 -9.56 25.64 -13.19
C ALA A 639 -8.08 25.35 -13.48
N ILE A 640 -7.82 24.41 -14.39
CA ILE A 640 -6.48 24.06 -14.84
C ILE A 640 -6.24 24.53 -16.28
N SER A 641 -5.02 24.96 -16.59
CA SER A 641 -4.69 25.51 -17.91
C SER A 641 -4.76 24.44 -19.01
N GLU A 642 -5.32 24.80 -20.17
CA GLU A 642 -5.37 23.93 -21.35
C GLU A 642 -3.99 23.72 -22.02
N ARG A 643 -3.00 24.58 -21.74
CA ARG A 643 -1.68 24.55 -22.41
C ARG A 643 -0.78 23.37 -22.02
N PHE A 644 -1.03 22.70 -20.90
CA PHE A 644 -0.08 21.71 -20.32
C PHE A 644 -0.28 20.25 -20.79
N ARG A 645 -0.98 20.01 -21.91
CA ARG A 645 -1.30 18.65 -22.39
C ARG A 645 -0.77 18.30 -23.80
N CYS A 646 0.17 19.07 -24.34
CA CYS A 646 0.93 18.67 -25.53
C CYS A 646 2.14 17.82 -25.14
#